data_AF-A0AAN6LDX7-F1
#
_entry.id   AF-A0AAN6LDX7-F1
#
_cell.length_a   1.000
_cell.length_b   1.000
_cell.length_c   1.000
_cell.angle_alpha   90.00
_cell.angle_beta   90.00
_cell.angle_gamma   90.00
#
_symmetry.space_group_name_H-M   'P 1'
#
loop_
_entity.id
_entity.type
_entity.pdbx_description
1 polymer ?
#
loop_
_entity_poly.entity_id
_entity_poly.type
_entity_poly.pdbx_seq_one_letter_code
_entity_poly.pdbx_strand_id
1 'polypeptide(L)'
;MSTNTSTAGGQRSVEAIYGIFSPRTFSIARDDYGKDLMRPLPLSLDRVRRGRASCSNSRLLRLPVELLSCILSHIPDASLASLALVNSDCRQLARSRQFASVCLNYSDASWSLVKPMLTESSDPLRKHNTPVSRLGACIRHLTVATSPTRLGQKHGFFIGRNSEEIMSEYRSARVYAACLKRLTAATSSAPLGKNNGFFPGSEPDNIEEARAGINEACLAYYNEYFPAIKMLLPCLPHLERLDWEDKVEVDREFFHILINSQLHHLKLFRVRVTDEFQIGLPKRMMAGGFPLRSLFLEITSLPEWPDYDSRPPSVIPLTFTLFRACAPALESLTWILPDTDAEAQTNPDWDLTLPLFQRLREFKLCTRNSNLFTSCDIISAFVPSDENCCLRFLSVDACQHVISNFLRRYGKIRTLERLEWNDPLNEDPSMDFLLANNQLRSVSLGFPTRPNILESRLLPGLASTFRELTSLRLSWKDKSISAEALGLLCTLKSLEQLYLGVADRCGWSIWFIDHQAIRETVSKLPRLKKLALVGDTYENRATRSKEFYYMSSQDSEEALETANAINWDERGDGNQRTRGAGVGFAWEWTHCLRMLTEADKYLEATPEQPLEWMYFGQLPMGVRLVDGKKKAYALFHKRDDCFTVLKKMFTWDSYVVA
;
A
#
# COMPACT_ATOMS: atom_id res chain seq x y z
N MET A 1 18.35 -47.07 55.44
CA MET A 1 19.27 -45.93 55.25
C MET A 1 19.65 -45.88 53.79
N SER A 2 18.99 -45.02 53.01
CA SER A 2 19.31 -44.84 51.59
C SER A 2 19.28 -43.34 51.29
N THR A 3 20.40 -42.82 50.81
CA THR A 3 20.65 -41.41 50.55
C THR A 3 20.20 -41.01 49.14
N ASN A 4 19.60 -39.82 49.09
CA ASN A 4 19.13 -39.13 47.89
C ASN A 4 20.29 -38.49 47.10
N THR A 5 20.19 -38.49 45.77
CA THR A 5 20.80 -37.45 44.91
C THR A 5 19.81 -36.98 43.85
N SER A 6 19.76 -35.65 43.74
CA SER A 6 18.75 -34.79 43.12
C SER A 6 18.79 -34.74 41.59
N THR A 7 17.60 -34.73 40.96
CA THR A 7 17.36 -34.30 39.57
C THR A 7 16.67 -32.94 39.56
N ALA A 8 17.39 -31.88 39.19
CA ALA A 8 16.84 -30.57 38.87
C ALA A 8 17.41 -30.09 37.52
N GLY A 9 16.68 -30.32 36.42
CA GLY A 9 17.15 -29.96 35.07
C GLY A 9 16.09 -29.96 33.96
N GLY A 10 14.78 -29.92 34.28
CA GLY A 10 13.70 -30.06 33.28
C GLY A 10 12.84 -28.81 33.00
N GLN A 11 12.69 -27.89 33.95
CA GLN A 11 11.62 -26.88 33.88
C GLN A 11 11.96 -25.58 33.14
N ARG A 12 13.23 -25.24 32.89
CA ARG A 12 13.60 -23.99 32.19
C ARG A 12 13.38 -23.99 30.67
N SER A 13 13.09 -25.12 30.02
CA SER A 13 12.98 -25.19 28.55
C SER A 13 11.57 -24.94 27.99
N VAL A 14 10.53 -25.12 28.81
CA VAL A 14 9.13 -25.06 28.36
C VAL A 14 8.65 -23.60 28.27
N GLU A 15 8.95 -22.77 29.27
CA GLU A 15 8.60 -21.33 29.26
C GLU A 15 9.29 -20.55 28.13
N ALA A 16 10.53 -20.90 27.77
CA ALA A 16 11.25 -20.29 26.64
C ALA A 16 10.63 -20.63 25.27
N ILE A 17 9.96 -21.79 25.14
CA ILE A 17 9.23 -22.17 23.93
C ILE A 17 7.89 -21.42 23.90
N TYR A 18 7.14 -21.37 25.00
CA TYR A 18 5.88 -20.63 25.06
C TYR A 18 6.03 -19.11 24.89
N GLY A 19 7.15 -18.52 25.32
CA GLY A 19 7.44 -17.09 25.07
C GLY A 19 7.59 -16.73 23.58
N ILE A 20 8.03 -17.68 22.75
CA ILE A 20 8.17 -17.52 21.29
C ILE A 20 6.85 -17.86 20.56
N PHE A 21 6.04 -18.76 21.14
CA PHE A 21 4.81 -19.29 20.53
C PHE A 21 3.51 -18.80 21.19
N SER A 22 3.55 -17.71 21.99
CA SER A 22 2.38 -17.21 22.71
C SER A 22 1.21 -16.91 21.76
N PRO A 23 -0.03 -17.33 22.08
CA PRO A 23 -1.22 -17.01 21.29
C PRO A 23 -1.55 -15.54 21.51
N ARG A 24 -0.90 -14.68 20.74
CA ARG A 24 -1.34 -13.30 20.60
C ARG A 24 -2.29 -13.28 19.43
N THR A 25 -3.41 -12.58 19.59
CA THR A 25 -4.40 -12.30 18.55
C THR A 25 -3.73 -11.51 17.43
N PHE A 26 -3.02 -12.22 16.56
CA PHE A 26 -2.61 -11.70 15.28
C PHE A 26 -3.84 -11.82 14.40
N SER A 27 -4.49 -10.68 14.13
CA SER A 27 -5.43 -10.63 13.02
C SER A 27 -4.71 -11.20 11.80
N ILE A 28 -5.46 -11.85 10.92
CA ILE A 28 -4.98 -12.05 9.55
C ILE A 28 -4.63 -10.65 9.07
N ALA A 29 -3.34 -10.33 9.05
CA ALA A 29 -2.82 -9.07 8.57
C ALA A 29 -3.13 -9.06 7.08
N ARG A 30 -4.32 -8.55 6.76
CA ARG A 30 -4.56 -7.90 5.49
C ARG A 30 -3.58 -6.74 5.47
N ASP A 31 -2.85 -6.60 4.37
CA ASP A 31 -2.10 -5.36 4.20
C ASP A 31 -3.08 -4.18 4.26
N ASP A 32 -2.57 -2.95 4.36
CA ASP A 32 -3.38 -1.72 4.21
C ASP A 32 -4.10 -1.65 2.85
N TYR A 33 -3.87 -2.66 2.02
CA TYR A 33 -4.39 -2.83 0.69
C TYR A 33 -5.53 -3.87 0.62
N GLY A 34 -5.89 -4.60 1.69
CA GLY A 34 -6.98 -5.58 1.68
C GLY A 34 -6.74 -6.79 0.75
N LYS A 35 -5.50 -7.04 0.30
CA LYS A 35 -5.16 -8.38 -0.19
C LYS A 35 -4.92 -9.20 1.08
N ASP A 36 -5.41 -10.43 1.09
CA ASP A 36 -4.72 -11.41 1.91
C ASP A 36 -3.26 -11.33 1.44
N LEU A 37 -2.37 -10.84 2.32
CA LEU A 37 -0.97 -11.17 2.21
C LEU A 37 -0.99 -12.69 2.28
N MET A 38 -1.14 -13.34 1.13
CA MET A 38 -1.08 -14.78 1.01
C MET A 38 0.26 -15.10 1.60
N ARG A 39 0.23 -15.53 2.86
CA ARG A 39 1.45 -15.78 3.59
C ARG A 39 2.21 -16.77 2.71
N PRO A 40 3.48 -16.49 2.43
CA PRO A 40 4.23 -17.33 1.54
C PRO A 40 4.12 -18.76 2.06
N LEU A 41 3.90 -19.70 1.15
CA LEU A 41 3.68 -21.09 1.54
C LEU A 41 4.82 -21.53 2.46
N PRO A 42 4.51 -22.26 3.54
CA PRO A 42 5.53 -22.72 4.46
C PRO A 42 6.63 -23.43 3.70
N LEU A 43 7.88 -23.03 3.92
CA LEU A 43 9.00 -23.72 3.30
C LEU A 43 8.98 -25.18 3.72
N SER A 44 9.38 -26.00 2.76
CA SER A 44 9.57 -27.41 2.97
C SER A 44 10.60 -27.70 4.06
N LEU A 45 10.40 -28.81 4.77
CA LEU A 45 11.26 -29.19 5.89
C LEU A 45 12.73 -29.34 5.45
N ASP A 46 12.98 -29.89 4.27
CA ASP A 46 14.32 -30.03 3.70
C ASP A 46 14.95 -28.66 3.44
N ARG A 47 14.22 -27.68 2.90
CA ARG A 47 14.75 -26.32 2.65
C ARG A 47 15.03 -25.59 3.96
N VAL A 48 14.13 -25.66 4.94
CA VAL A 48 14.32 -25.06 6.27
C VAL A 48 15.51 -25.69 7.00
N ARG A 49 15.71 -27.01 6.81
CA ARG A 49 16.83 -27.76 7.39
C ARG A 49 18.07 -27.81 6.49
N ARG A 50 18.10 -27.04 5.39
CA ARG A 50 19.21 -26.97 4.42
C ARG A 50 19.68 -28.35 3.91
N GLY A 51 18.74 -29.20 3.51
CA GLY A 51 18.99 -30.53 2.94
C GLY A 51 19.24 -31.64 3.98
N ARG A 52 19.10 -31.38 5.29
CA ARG A 52 19.23 -32.43 6.31
C ARG A 52 17.96 -33.26 6.40
N ALA A 53 18.12 -34.57 6.47
CA ALA A 53 17.02 -35.51 6.72
C ALA A 53 16.24 -35.16 8.00
N SER A 54 14.95 -35.48 8.00
CA SER A 54 14.10 -35.43 9.20
C SER A 54 14.64 -36.40 10.25
N CYS A 55 14.61 -35.99 11.51
CA CYS A 55 15.02 -36.86 12.63
C CYS A 55 13.84 -37.69 13.16
N SER A 56 12.62 -37.34 12.74
CA SER A 56 11.38 -37.93 13.25
C SER A 56 10.84 -39.03 12.33
N ASN A 57 10.39 -40.13 12.96
CA ASN A 57 9.70 -41.23 12.30
C ASN A 57 8.20 -40.98 12.06
N SER A 58 7.72 -39.75 12.29
CA SER A 58 6.30 -39.41 12.12
C SER A 58 5.82 -39.64 10.69
N ARG A 59 4.65 -40.28 10.54
CA ARG A 59 4.00 -40.49 9.23
C ARG A 59 3.69 -39.17 8.51
N LEU A 60 3.37 -38.10 9.26
CA LEU A 60 3.13 -36.77 8.71
C LEU A 60 4.35 -36.24 7.94
N LEU A 61 5.55 -36.51 8.46
CA LEU A 61 6.81 -36.02 7.90
C LEU A 61 7.36 -36.92 6.77
N ARG A 62 6.67 -38.01 6.45
CA ARG A 62 6.94 -38.89 5.31
C ARG A 62 6.07 -38.58 4.10
N LEU A 63 5.12 -37.65 4.23
CA LEU A 63 4.34 -37.18 3.09
C LEU A 63 5.24 -36.44 2.10
N PRO A 64 4.89 -36.46 0.79
CA PRO A 64 5.47 -35.56 -0.19
C PRO A 64 5.48 -34.13 0.31
N VAL A 65 6.56 -33.44 0.00
CA VAL A 65 6.89 -32.15 0.59
C VAL A 65 5.87 -31.07 0.21
N GLU A 66 5.31 -31.17 -0.99
CA GLU A 66 4.25 -30.32 -1.51
C GLU A 66 2.97 -30.47 -0.68
N LEU A 67 2.61 -31.71 -0.32
CA LEU A 67 1.44 -31.98 0.51
C LEU A 67 1.64 -31.45 1.94
N LEU A 68 2.85 -31.56 2.48
CA LEU A 68 3.15 -31.06 3.81
C LEU A 68 3.02 -29.53 3.88
N SER A 69 3.53 -28.80 2.89
CA SER A 69 3.36 -27.34 2.81
C SER A 69 1.88 -26.94 2.66
N CYS A 70 1.08 -27.68 1.89
CA CYS A 70 -0.36 -27.47 1.78
C CYS A 70 -1.09 -27.74 3.11
N ILE A 71 -0.82 -28.86 3.78
CA ILE A 71 -1.41 -29.17 5.09
C ILE A 71 -1.07 -28.06 6.09
N LEU A 72 0.20 -27.65 6.15
CA LEU A 72 0.64 -26.57 7.02
C LEU A 72 -0.09 -25.27 6.69
N SER A 73 -0.40 -24.96 5.42
CA SER A 73 -1.16 -23.76 5.05
C SER A 73 -2.59 -23.71 5.61
N HIS A 74 -3.16 -24.84 6.04
CA HIS A 74 -4.49 -24.92 6.64
C HIS A 74 -4.49 -25.01 8.18
N ILE A 75 -3.33 -25.16 8.84
CA ILE A 75 -3.27 -25.20 10.30
C ILE A 75 -3.53 -23.79 10.87
N PRO A 76 -4.51 -23.60 11.78
CA PRO A 76 -4.73 -22.31 12.43
C PRO A 76 -3.49 -21.85 13.21
N ASP A 77 -3.22 -20.55 13.22
CA ASP A 77 -2.03 -19.99 13.88
C ASP A 77 -1.95 -20.34 15.38
N ALA A 78 -3.10 -20.38 16.05
CA ALA A 78 -3.19 -20.78 17.47
C ALA A 78 -2.70 -22.22 17.73
N SER A 79 -2.76 -23.10 16.72
CA SER A 79 -2.34 -24.49 16.82
C SER A 79 -0.84 -24.70 16.51
N LEU A 80 -0.14 -23.67 16.02
CA LEU A 80 1.29 -23.79 15.71
C LEU A 80 2.16 -23.99 16.95
N ALA A 81 1.75 -23.41 18.09
CA ALA A 81 2.39 -23.65 19.38
C ALA A 81 2.34 -25.14 19.75
N SER A 82 1.17 -25.76 19.63
CA SER A 82 0.97 -27.19 19.89
C SER A 82 1.78 -28.05 18.92
N LEU A 83 1.80 -27.70 17.64
CA LEU A 83 2.63 -28.39 16.63
C LEU A 83 4.12 -28.31 16.99
N ALA A 84 4.59 -27.14 17.42
CA ALA A 84 5.99 -26.91 17.76
C ALA A 84 6.49 -27.72 18.96
N LEU A 85 5.57 -28.15 19.83
CA LEU A 85 5.87 -28.97 21.01
C LEU A 85 6.03 -30.46 20.68
N VAL A 86 5.56 -30.93 19.53
CA VAL A 86 5.58 -32.37 19.17
C VAL A 86 7.00 -32.91 19.06
N ASN A 87 7.86 -32.25 18.27
CA ASN A 87 9.29 -32.58 18.14
C ASN A 87 10.03 -31.43 17.43
N SER A 88 11.34 -31.57 17.23
CA SER A 88 12.18 -30.55 16.58
C SER A 88 11.82 -30.29 15.12
N ASP A 89 11.37 -31.30 14.36
CA ASP A 89 10.94 -31.14 12.97
C ASP A 89 9.62 -30.36 12.90
N CYS A 90 8.63 -30.73 13.72
CA CYS A 90 7.36 -30.01 13.82
C CYS A 90 7.56 -28.57 14.30
N ARG A 91 8.56 -28.31 15.16
CA ARG A 91 8.98 -26.95 15.53
C ARG A 91 9.49 -26.15 14.35
N GLN A 92 10.28 -26.75 13.46
CA GLN A 92 10.74 -26.06 12.26
C GLN A 92 9.61 -25.81 11.27
N LEU A 93 8.68 -26.73 11.12
CA LEU A 93 7.50 -26.52 10.28
C LEU A 93 6.58 -25.43 10.83
N ALA A 94 6.35 -25.43 12.14
CA ALA A 94 5.61 -24.36 12.80
C ALA A 94 6.29 -23.00 12.56
N ARG A 95 7.62 -22.95 12.67
CA ARG A 95 8.43 -21.75 12.40
C ARG A 95 8.38 -21.32 10.94
N SER A 96 8.44 -22.26 9.98
CA SER A 96 8.42 -21.95 8.55
C SER A 96 7.10 -21.34 8.10
N ARG A 97 6.00 -21.62 8.82
CA ARG A 97 4.72 -20.94 8.66
C ARG A 97 4.65 -19.64 9.46
N GLN A 98 5.00 -19.66 10.74
CA GLN A 98 4.84 -18.51 11.64
C GLN A 98 5.70 -17.32 11.21
N PHE A 99 6.94 -17.57 10.80
CA PHE A 99 7.93 -16.55 10.45
C PHE A 99 8.09 -16.37 8.94
N ALA A 100 7.16 -16.90 8.14
CA ALA A 100 7.19 -16.76 6.68
C ALA A 100 7.20 -15.28 6.25
N SER A 101 6.50 -14.43 7.02
CA SER A 101 6.46 -12.98 6.86
C SER A 101 6.70 -12.31 8.21
N VAL A 102 7.69 -11.40 8.28
CA VAL A 102 8.07 -10.71 9.52
C VAL A 102 8.00 -9.20 9.31
N CYS A 103 7.40 -8.49 10.26
CA CYS A 103 7.41 -7.03 10.31
C CYS A 103 8.28 -6.54 11.48
N LEU A 104 9.28 -5.73 11.16
CA LEU A 104 10.20 -5.09 12.08
C LEU A 104 9.77 -3.62 12.25
N ASN A 105 9.20 -3.30 13.41
CA ASN A 105 8.57 -2.00 13.69
C ASN A 105 9.11 -1.34 14.98
N TYR A 106 10.33 -1.71 15.37
CA TYR A 106 11.00 -1.27 16.60
C TYR A 106 10.39 -1.75 17.93
N SER A 107 9.32 -2.55 17.90
CA SER A 107 8.77 -3.14 19.13
C SER A 107 9.72 -4.13 19.82
N ASP A 108 9.44 -4.44 21.08
CA ASP A 108 10.21 -5.47 21.81
C ASP A 108 10.11 -6.85 21.16
N ALA A 109 9.00 -7.14 20.48
CA ALA A 109 8.85 -8.36 19.68
C ALA A 109 9.79 -8.35 18.46
N SER A 110 9.97 -7.20 17.79
CA SER A 110 10.94 -7.08 16.71
C SER A 110 12.37 -7.30 17.23
N TRP A 111 12.71 -6.71 18.38
CA TRP A 111 14.02 -6.91 19.02
C TRP A 111 14.26 -8.35 19.49
N SER A 112 13.24 -9.03 20.02
CA SER A 112 13.35 -10.42 20.45
C SER A 112 13.51 -11.40 19.29
N LEU A 113 13.18 -10.97 18.06
CA LEU A 113 13.47 -11.72 16.84
C LEU A 113 14.86 -11.38 16.27
N VAL A 114 15.21 -10.08 16.19
CA VAL A 114 16.49 -9.63 15.59
C VAL A 114 17.69 -10.17 16.36
N LYS A 115 17.68 -10.11 17.70
CA LYS A 115 18.83 -10.54 18.52
C LYS A 115 19.20 -12.02 18.30
N PRO A 116 18.28 -13.00 18.42
CA PRO A 116 18.60 -14.39 18.12
C PRO A 116 19.09 -14.63 16.70
N MET A 117 18.50 -13.97 15.71
CA MET A 117 18.92 -14.14 14.30
C MET A 117 20.34 -13.65 14.05
N LEU A 118 20.74 -12.53 14.68
CA LEU A 118 22.11 -12.05 14.60
C LEU A 118 23.08 -12.99 15.30
N THR A 119 22.75 -13.47 16.50
CA THR A 119 23.56 -14.49 17.21
C THR A 119 23.71 -15.78 16.40
N GLU A 120 22.67 -16.21 15.68
CA GLU A 120 22.72 -17.36 14.78
C GLU A 120 23.66 -17.14 13.58
N SER A 121 23.82 -15.89 13.14
CA SER A 121 24.63 -15.53 11.98
C SER A 121 26.11 -15.31 12.29
N SER A 122 26.44 -14.89 13.52
CA SER A 122 27.79 -14.49 13.93
C SER A 122 28.63 -15.61 14.54
N ASP A 123 28.14 -16.85 14.58
CA ASP A 123 28.86 -18.02 15.12
C ASP A 123 29.47 -18.89 13.98
N PRO A 124 30.70 -18.58 13.52
CA PRO A 124 31.41 -19.38 12.51
C PRO A 124 31.98 -20.70 13.07
N LEU A 125 32.01 -20.88 14.41
CA LEU A 125 32.64 -22.03 15.08
C LEU A 125 31.69 -23.21 15.31
N ARG A 126 30.38 -23.05 15.07
CA ARG A 126 29.42 -24.16 15.08
C ARG A 126 29.55 -25.02 13.81
N LYS A 127 30.55 -25.91 13.86
CA LYS A 127 30.69 -27.10 13.01
C LYS A 127 29.34 -27.81 12.83
N HIS A 128 29.17 -28.38 11.65
CA HIS A 128 28.02 -29.05 11.03
C HIS A 128 27.01 -29.87 11.87
N ASN A 129 27.18 -30.06 13.20
CA ASN A 129 26.44 -31.06 13.98
C ASN A 129 25.52 -30.55 15.11
N THR A 130 25.38 -29.25 15.39
CA THR A 130 24.38 -28.80 16.38
C THR A 130 23.02 -28.46 15.73
N PRO A 131 21.91 -29.05 16.22
CA PRO A 131 20.57 -28.80 15.71
C PRO A 131 19.95 -27.64 16.48
N VAL A 132 20.29 -26.40 16.13
CA VAL A 132 19.55 -25.25 16.64
C VAL A 132 19.01 -24.45 15.45
N SER A 133 17.69 -24.34 15.50
CA SER A 133 16.81 -23.61 14.60
C SER A 133 17.39 -22.33 14.05
N ARG A 134 17.35 -22.15 12.73
CA ARG A 134 17.70 -20.88 12.10
C ARG A 134 16.42 -20.13 11.75
N LEU A 135 15.96 -19.25 12.63
CA LEU A 135 14.75 -18.45 12.40
C LEU A 135 14.82 -17.71 11.06
N GLY A 136 16.01 -17.20 10.71
CA GLY A 136 16.23 -16.50 9.43
C GLY A 136 16.00 -17.36 8.18
N ALA A 137 16.14 -18.69 8.26
CA ALA A 137 15.85 -19.56 7.12
C ALA A 137 14.34 -19.64 6.81
N CYS A 138 13.49 -19.34 7.79
CA CYS A 138 12.04 -19.36 7.65
C CYS A 138 11.47 -18.07 7.05
N ILE A 139 12.24 -16.97 7.03
CA ILE A 139 11.77 -15.65 6.61
C ILE A 139 11.80 -15.51 5.09
N ARG A 140 10.66 -15.15 4.48
CA ARG A 140 10.51 -14.94 3.03
C ARG A 140 10.26 -13.49 2.71
N HIS A 141 9.39 -12.90 3.51
CA HIS A 141 8.97 -11.53 3.38
C HIS A 141 9.42 -10.79 4.64
N LEU A 142 10.13 -9.70 4.44
CA LEU A 142 10.55 -8.81 5.51
C LEU A 142 9.98 -7.42 5.23
N THR A 143 9.25 -6.88 6.19
CA THR A 143 8.83 -5.48 6.18
C THR A 143 9.58 -4.75 7.29
N VAL A 144 10.20 -3.63 6.96
CA VAL A 144 10.85 -2.72 7.93
C VAL A 144 10.05 -1.43 7.92
N ALA A 145 9.27 -1.23 8.99
CA ALA A 145 8.29 -0.14 9.13
C ALA A 145 8.17 0.26 10.62
N THR A 146 9.19 0.95 11.09
CA THR A 146 9.33 1.54 12.42
C THR A 146 8.17 2.49 12.69
N SER A 147 7.43 2.20 13.75
CA SER A 147 6.31 3.02 14.18
C SER A 147 6.80 4.11 15.13
N PRO A 148 6.54 5.38 14.83
CA PRO A 148 6.83 6.49 15.74
C PRO A 148 6.23 6.30 17.13
N THR A 149 4.99 5.83 17.18
CA THR A 149 4.29 5.56 18.44
C THR A 149 4.99 4.48 19.26
N ARG A 150 5.55 3.44 18.61
CA ARG A 150 6.32 2.39 19.30
C ARG A 150 7.67 2.90 19.80
N LEU A 151 8.34 3.76 19.02
CA LEU A 151 9.58 4.42 19.41
C LEU A 151 9.35 5.29 20.66
N GLY A 152 8.31 6.12 20.63
CA GLY A 152 7.90 6.96 21.76
C GLY A 152 7.55 6.16 23.01
N GLN A 153 6.71 5.12 22.87
CA GLN A 153 6.35 4.22 23.98
C GLN A 153 7.58 3.56 24.63
N LYS A 154 8.56 3.14 23.83
CA LYS A 154 9.74 2.43 24.33
C LYS A 154 10.70 3.33 25.10
N HIS A 155 10.83 4.58 24.68
CA HIS A 155 11.76 5.56 25.26
C HIS A 155 11.07 6.62 26.12
N GLY A 156 9.79 6.41 26.47
CA GLY A 156 9.08 7.24 27.44
C GLY A 156 8.71 8.65 26.96
N PHE A 157 8.53 8.88 25.65
CA PHE A 157 8.10 10.18 25.13
C PHE A 157 6.84 10.09 24.26
N PHE A 158 6.01 11.13 24.29
CA PHE A 158 4.76 11.21 23.53
C PHE A 158 4.96 12.03 22.24
N ILE A 159 4.58 11.46 21.10
CA ILE A 159 4.52 12.17 19.83
C ILE A 159 3.06 12.60 19.62
N GLY A 160 2.71 13.81 20.05
CA GLY A 160 1.38 14.39 19.86
C GLY A 160 1.13 14.89 18.42
N ARG A 161 -0.15 15.04 18.05
CA ARG A 161 -0.58 15.54 16.73
C ARG A 161 -0.22 17.01 16.46
N ASN A 162 -0.04 17.83 17.49
CA ASN A 162 0.28 19.27 17.36
C ASN A 162 1.78 19.58 17.47
N SER A 163 2.64 18.63 17.13
CA SER A 163 4.10 18.77 17.27
C SER A 163 4.75 19.69 16.21
N GLU A 164 3.98 20.44 15.42
CA GLU A 164 4.50 21.34 14.38
C GLU A 164 5.16 22.62 14.94
N GLU A 165 4.60 23.22 16.00
CA GLU A 165 5.09 24.52 16.52
C GLU A 165 6.38 24.38 17.33
N ILE A 166 6.46 23.39 18.23
CA ILE A 166 7.67 23.13 19.04
C ILE A 166 8.83 22.68 18.14
N MET A 167 8.57 22.02 17.01
CA MET A 167 9.61 21.36 16.21
C MET A 167 10.20 22.21 15.08
N SER A 168 9.76 23.46 14.91
CA SER A 168 10.31 24.43 13.94
C SER A 168 11.59 25.15 14.44
N GLU A 169 11.87 25.15 15.75
CA GLU A 169 12.96 25.92 16.36
C GLU A 169 14.31 25.18 16.49
N TYR A 170 14.40 23.89 16.18
CA TYR A 170 15.58 23.07 16.52
C TYR A 170 16.61 22.94 15.39
N ARG A 171 17.62 23.82 15.45
CA ARG A 171 18.72 23.94 14.47
C ARG A 171 19.98 23.12 14.78
N SER A 172 19.99 22.21 15.75
CA SER A 172 21.24 21.56 16.21
C SER A 172 21.15 20.04 16.31
N ALA A 173 21.33 19.36 15.17
CA ALA A 173 22.06 18.09 14.99
C ALA A 173 21.64 17.50 13.64
N ARG A 174 22.60 17.11 12.79
CA ARG A 174 22.40 16.51 11.45
C ARG A 174 21.50 15.26 11.44
N VAL A 175 21.19 14.71 12.62
CA VAL A 175 20.31 13.54 12.87
C VAL A 175 18.85 13.96 13.17
N TYR A 176 18.62 15.19 13.67
CA TYR A 176 17.31 15.68 14.10
C TYR A 176 16.39 16.04 12.93
N ALA A 177 16.86 16.78 11.94
CA ALA A 177 15.99 17.27 10.84
C ALA A 177 15.46 16.14 9.94
N ALA A 178 16.22 15.04 9.79
CA ALA A 178 15.82 13.88 9.01
C ALA A 178 14.71 13.07 9.71
N CYS A 179 14.79 12.85 11.03
CA CYS A 179 13.70 12.22 11.78
C CYS A 179 12.49 13.16 12.00
N LEU A 180 12.71 14.48 12.22
CA LEU A 180 11.64 15.42 12.60
C LEU A 180 10.72 15.84 11.45
N LYS A 181 11.23 16.17 10.24
CA LYS A 181 10.36 16.60 9.12
C LYS A 181 9.46 15.47 8.57
N ARG A 182 9.66 14.22 9.00
CA ARG A 182 8.95 13.03 8.51
C ARG A 182 7.92 12.44 9.46
N LEU A 183 7.83 12.98 10.68
CA LEU A 183 6.78 12.66 11.64
C LEU A 183 5.53 13.52 11.46
N THR A 184 5.65 14.70 10.85
CA THR A 184 4.55 15.66 10.63
C THR A 184 3.79 15.47 9.31
N ALA A 185 4.39 14.87 8.28
CA ALA A 185 3.70 14.60 7.00
C ALA A 185 2.78 13.33 7.01
N ALA A 186 2.22 12.99 8.17
CA ALA A 186 1.24 11.91 8.33
C ALA A 186 -0.07 12.37 8.97
N THR A 187 -0.25 13.68 9.19
CA THR A 187 -1.49 14.25 9.72
C THR A 187 -1.78 15.60 9.07
N SER A 188 -2.21 15.60 7.82
CA SER A 188 -2.92 16.76 7.26
C SER A 188 -4.10 16.29 6.42
N SER A 189 -5.28 16.28 7.05
CA SER A 189 -6.51 16.81 6.46
C SER A 189 -7.64 16.76 7.49
N ALA A 190 -8.32 17.90 7.60
CA ALA A 190 -9.56 18.20 8.32
C ALA A 190 -9.44 18.83 9.74
N PRO A 191 -10.19 19.93 10.00
CA PRO A 191 -10.10 20.71 11.23
C PRO A 191 -10.84 19.99 12.39
N LEU A 192 -10.27 20.02 13.59
CA LEU A 192 -10.91 19.47 14.78
C LEU A 192 -11.53 20.58 15.64
N GLY A 193 -12.85 20.49 15.78
CA GLY A 193 -13.54 20.90 16.99
C GLY A 193 -13.02 20.12 18.19
N LYS A 194 -12.95 20.82 19.33
CA LYS A 194 -12.48 20.33 20.63
C LYS A 194 -13.42 19.23 21.16
N ASN A 195 -12.88 18.09 21.64
CA ASN A 195 -13.21 17.47 22.93
C ASN A 195 -12.61 16.05 23.15
N ASN A 196 -11.66 15.98 24.09
CA ASN A 196 -11.34 15.03 25.19
C ASN A 196 -11.63 13.52 25.15
N GLY A 197 -10.63 12.74 25.65
CA GLY A 197 -10.83 11.44 26.32
C GLY A 197 -9.56 10.59 26.59
N PHE A 198 -8.87 10.84 27.71
CA PHE A 198 -8.06 9.92 28.56
C PHE A 198 -7.01 8.93 27.97
N PHE A 199 -5.72 9.21 28.23
CA PHE A 199 -4.66 8.24 28.61
C PHE A 199 -3.77 8.88 29.69
N PRO A 200 -3.31 8.17 30.74
CA PRO A 200 -2.47 8.74 31.78
C PRO A 200 -1.01 8.72 31.32
N GLY A 201 -0.57 9.84 30.76
CA GLY A 201 0.83 10.19 30.59
C GLY A 201 0.88 11.70 30.60
N SER A 202 1.43 12.28 31.67
CA SER A 202 1.65 13.72 31.78
C SER A 202 2.39 14.20 30.53
N GLU A 203 1.91 15.28 29.90
CA GLU A 203 2.79 16.07 29.02
C GLU A 203 4.05 16.38 29.83
N PRO A 204 5.25 16.23 29.24
CA PRO A 204 6.47 16.56 29.96
C PRO A 204 6.40 18.05 30.33
N ASP A 205 6.36 18.34 31.63
CA ASP A 205 6.40 19.70 32.18
C ASP A 205 7.68 20.46 31.75
N ASN A 206 8.64 19.77 31.13
CA ASN A 206 9.92 20.29 30.68
C ASN A 206 10.27 19.87 29.23
N ILE A 207 10.32 20.85 28.34
CA ILE A 207 10.72 20.71 26.95
C ILE A 207 12.14 20.08 26.81
N GLU A 208 13.05 20.32 27.75
CA GLU A 208 14.41 19.75 27.73
C GLU A 208 14.43 18.24 27.99
N GLU A 209 13.54 17.74 28.84
CA GLU A 209 13.43 16.31 29.12
C GLU A 209 12.87 15.55 27.90
N ALA A 210 11.87 16.13 27.22
CA ALA A 210 11.38 15.62 25.95
C ALA A 210 12.47 15.59 24.87
N ARG A 211 13.32 16.63 24.80
CA ARG A 211 14.48 16.66 23.88
C ARG A 211 15.46 15.53 24.19
N ALA A 212 15.79 15.31 25.46
CA ALA A 212 16.74 14.27 25.86
C ALA A 212 16.22 12.86 25.51
N GLY A 213 14.94 12.58 25.78
CA GLY A 213 14.32 11.29 25.42
C GLY A 213 14.27 11.03 23.91
N ILE A 214 14.00 12.06 23.10
CA ILE A 214 14.04 11.93 21.63
C ILE A 214 15.47 11.66 21.14
N ASN A 215 16.47 12.35 21.69
CA ASN A 215 17.89 12.14 21.35
C ASN A 215 18.30 10.70 21.62
N GLU A 216 18.02 10.20 22.81
CA GLU A 216 18.33 8.82 23.22
C GLU A 216 17.66 7.81 22.29
N ALA A 217 16.38 8.03 21.97
CA ALA A 217 15.64 7.17 21.06
C ALA A 217 16.22 7.13 19.65
N CYS A 218 16.63 8.28 19.11
CA CYS A 218 17.31 8.37 17.81
C CYS A 218 18.66 7.65 17.83
N LEU A 219 19.46 7.84 18.88
CA LEU A 219 20.74 7.15 19.04
C LEU A 219 20.55 5.63 19.11
N ALA A 220 19.61 5.15 19.93
CA ALA A 220 19.30 3.73 20.02
C ALA A 220 18.80 3.16 18.69
N TYR A 221 18.03 3.94 17.92
CA TYR A 221 17.59 3.53 16.60
C TYR A 221 18.75 3.43 15.58
N TYR A 222 19.52 4.51 15.39
CA TYR A 222 20.54 4.57 14.35
C TYR A 222 21.82 3.82 14.70
N ASN A 223 22.17 3.69 15.98
CA ASN A 223 23.41 3.02 16.39
C ASN A 223 23.20 1.54 16.70
N GLU A 224 21.99 1.12 17.06
CA GLU A 224 21.74 -0.29 17.41
C GLU A 224 20.77 -0.95 16.44
N TYR A 225 19.56 -0.41 16.26
CA TYR A 225 18.50 -1.13 15.54
C TYR A 225 18.71 -1.18 14.04
N PHE A 226 18.97 -0.04 13.40
CA PHE A 226 19.18 0.04 11.97
C PHE A 226 20.41 -0.77 11.51
N PRO A 227 21.60 -0.65 12.16
CA PRO A 227 22.75 -1.50 11.86
C PRO A 227 22.45 -2.99 12.05
N ALA A 228 21.70 -3.36 13.11
CA ALA A 228 21.28 -4.73 13.34
C ALA A 228 20.42 -5.29 12.20
N ILE A 229 19.49 -4.51 11.65
CA ILE A 229 18.70 -4.90 10.49
C ILE A 229 19.58 -5.02 9.23
N LYS A 230 20.47 -4.05 8.99
CA LYS A 230 21.40 -4.08 7.85
C LYS A 230 22.28 -5.33 7.87
N MET A 231 22.80 -5.70 9.04
CA MET A 231 23.57 -6.94 9.24
C MET A 231 22.73 -8.21 9.06
N LEU A 232 21.43 -8.15 9.34
CA LEU A 232 20.53 -9.29 9.20
C LEU A 232 20.24 -9.64 7.73
N LEU A 233 20.13 -8.65 6.84
CA LEU A 233 19.69 -8.86 5.45
C LEU A 233 20.51 -9.92 4.69
N PRO A 234 21.86 -9.93 4.71
CA PRO A 234 22.66 -10.97 4.07
C PRO A 234 22.47 -12.37 4.69
N CYS A 235 21.99 -12.44 5.94
CA CYS A 235 21.83 -13.68 6.70
C CYS A 235 20.48 -14.37 6.45
N LEU A 236 19.60 -13.79 5.64
CA LEU A 236 18.31 -14.35 5.28
C LEU A 236 18.44 -15.07 3.92
N PRO A 237 18.78 -16.38 3.90
CA PRO A 237 19.25 -17.08 2.69
C PRO A 237 18.19 -17.21 1.60
N HIS A 238 16.96 -16.83 1.90
CA HIS A 238 15.89 -17.02 0.98
C HIS A 238 14.73 -15.99 1.10
N LEU A 239 14.90 -14.87 1.81
CA LEU A 239 15.12 -13.63 1.05
C LEU A 239 14.28 -13.33 -0.21
N GLU A 240 12.95 -13.46 -0.26
CA GLU A 240 12.19 -13.31 -1.52
C GLU A 240 11.58 -11.91 -1.71
N ARG A 241 11.13 -11.28 -0.63
CA ARG A 241 10.53 -9.94 -0.64
C ARG A 241 11.06 -9.07 0.49
N LEU A 242 11.42 -7.84 0.15
CA LEU A 242 11.77 -6.80 1.10
C LEU A 242 10.92 -5.55 0.86
N ASP A 243 10.17 -5.16 1.88
CA ASP A 243 9.44 -3.90 1.92
C ASP A 243 10.13 -2.99 2.95
N TRP A 244 10.89 -2.02 2.45
CA TRP A 244 11.57 -1.02 3.26
C TRP A 244 10.75 0.28 3.25
N GLU A 245 10.07 0.54 4.36
CA GLU A 245 9.22 1.71 4.55
C GLU A 245 9.81 2.70 5.58
N ASP A 246 10.92 2.30 6.20
CA ASP A 246 11.70 3.18 7.07
C ASP A 246 12.32 4.30 6.25
N LYS A 247 11.89 5.50 6.57
CA LYS A 247 12.27 6.74 5.89
C LYS A 247 13.64 7.26 6.34
N VAL A 248 14.60 6.36 6.46
CA VAL A 248 15.94 6.60 6.98
C VAL A 248 16.95 6.82 5.87
N GLU A 249 18.07 7.43 6.23
CA GLU A 249 19.23 7.53 5.37
C GLU A 249 19.91 6.17 5.27
N VAL A 250 20.18 5.77 4.04
CA VAL A 250 20.89 4.52 3.73
C VAL A 250 22.09 4.83 2.86
N ASP A 251 23.15 4.05 3.05
CA ASP A 251 24.43 4.26 2.40
C ASP A 251 24.63 3.34 1.18
N ARG A 252 25.76 3.51 0.50
CA ARG A 252 26.15 2.67 -0.64
C ARG A 252 26.20 1.18 -0.29
N GLU A 253 26.62 0.83 0.93
CA GLU A 253 26.71 -0.55 1.38
C GLU A 253 25.33 -1.22 1.46
N PHE A 254 24.31 -0.51 1.93
CA PHE A 254 22.93 -1.00 1.96
C PHE A 254 22.48 -1.47 0.56
N PHE A 255 22.66 -0.66 -0.47
CA PHE A 255 22.27 -1.04 -1.83
C PHE A 255 23.18 -2.12 -2.43
N HIS A 256 24.46 -2.16 -2.07
CA HIS A 256 25.33 -3.30 -2.40
C HIS A 256 24.77 -4.60 -1.84
N ILE A 257 24.25 -4.62 -0.61
CA ILE A 257 23.59 -5.81 -0.04
C ILE A 257 22.36 -6.20 -0.86
N LEU A 258 21.52 -5.21 -1.24
CA LEU A 258 20.31 -5.47 -2.03
C LEU A 258 20.61 -6.08 -3.40
N ILE A 259 21.51 -5.49 -4.19
CA ILE A 259 21.87 -5.98 -5.53
C ILE A 259 22.48 -7.38 -5.47
N ASN A 260 23.12 -7.73 -4.35
CA ASN A 260 23.74 -9.03 -4.12
C ASN A 260 22.79 -10.09 -3.54
N SER A 261 21.52 -9.75 -3.31
CA SER A 261 20.50 -10.63 -2.75
C SER A 261 19.79 -11.47 -3.81
N GLN A 262 18.89 -12.35 -3.35
CA GLN A 262 18.02 -13.18 -4.19
C GLN A 262 16.57 -12.65 -4.19
N LEU A 263 16.39 -11.36 -3.93
CA LEU A 263 15.06 -10.75 -3.87
C LEU A 263 14.37 -10.83 -5.24
N HIS A 264 13.09 -11.20 -5.21
CA HIS A 264 12.19 -11.11 -6.36
C HIS A 264 11.32 -9.85 -6.30
N HIS A 265 11.06 -9.34 -5.10
CA HIS A 265 10.22 -8.16 -4.88
C HIS A 265 10.92 -7.19 -3.93
N LEU A 266 11.04 -5.94 -4.35
CA LEU A 266 11.69 -4.89 -3.57
C LEU A 266 10.82 -3.64 -3.60
N LYS A 267 10.43 -3.17 -2.42
CA LYS A 267 9.78 -1.88 -2.23
C LYS A 267 10.71 -1.00 -1.39
N LEU A 268 11.16 0.10 -1.96
CA LEU A 268 11.89 1.16 -1.28
C LEU A 268 10.98 2.38 -1.25
N PHE A 269 10.34 2.63 -0.11
CA PHE A 269 9.37 3.71 0.04
C PHE A 269 9.99 4.85 0.84
N ARG A 270 10.18 6.01 0.18
CA ARG A 270 10.72 7.24 0.77
C ARG A 270 12.11 7.05 1.41
N VAL A 271 12.92 6.19 0.80
CA VAL A 271 14.30 5.95 1.23
C VAL A 271 15.15 7.18 0.95
N ARG A 272 16.06 7.54 1.86
CA ARG A 272 16.95 8.70 1.69
C ARG A 272 18.37 8.32 1.37
N VAL A 273 19.00 9.15 0.54
CA VAL A 273 20.44 9.11 0.28
C VAL A 273 21.03 10.50 0.50
N THR A 274 22.25 10.53 1.03
CA THR A 274 22.99 11.75 1.39
C THR A 274 23.92 12.22 0.29
N ASP A 275 24.30 11.33 -0.63
CA ASP A 275 25.33 11.58 -1.64
C ASP A 275 24.90 11.06 -3.01
N GLU A 276 25.46 11.63 -4.06
CA GLU A 276 25.36 11.07 -5.41
C GLU A 276 26.34 9.92 -5.59
N PHE A 277 25.83 8.73 -5.93
CA PHE A 277 26.71 7.61 -6.24
C PHE A 277 26.09 6.59 -7.19
N GLN A 278 26.97 5.91 -7.93
CA GLN A 278 26.67 4.62 -8.55
C GLN A 278 27.26 3.47 -7.72
N ILE A 279 26.75 2.27 -8.00
CA ILE A 279 27.15 1.02 -7.37
C ILE A 279 27.80 0.14 -8.44
N GLY A 280 28.99 -0.39 -8.16
CA GLY A 280 29.62 -1.32 -9.09
C GLY A 280 28.80 -2.59 -9.22
N LEU A 281 28.38 -2.94 -10.45
CA LEU A 281 27.67 -4.19 -10.73
C LEU A 281 28.65 -5.37 -10.66
N PRO A 282 28.44 -6.36 -9.76
CA PRO A 282 29.30 -7.53 -9.65
C PRO A 282 29.43 -8.31 -10.96
N LYS A 283 30.65 -8.76 -11.31
CA LYS A 283 30.91 -9.58 -12.51
C LYS A 283 30.05 -10.85 -12.58
N ARG A 284 29.68 -11.43 -11.44
CA ARG A 284 28.78 -12.59 -11.32
C ARG A 284 27.36 -12.36 -11.87
N MET A 285 26.93 -11.10 -11.96
CA MET A 285 25.62 -10.76 -12.52
C MET A 285 25.56 -10.94 -14.04
N MET A 286 26.69 -11.05 -14.73
CA MET A 286 26.71 -11.27 -16.18
C MET A 286 26.13 -12.63 -16.62
N ALA A 287 25.92 -13.58 -15.69
CA ALA A 287 25.35 -14.90 -16.00
C ALA A 287 23.87 -15.07 -15.58
N GLY A 288 23.27 -14.13 -14.82
CA GLY A 288 21.92 -14.31 -14.29
C GLY A 288 21.21 -13.08 -13.69
N GLY A 289 21.86 -11.91 -13.67
CA GLY A 289 21.28 -10.66 -13.18
C GLY A 289 20.83 -10.66 -11.72
N PHE A 290 20.26 -9.54 -11.27
CA PHE A 290 19.50 -9.46 -10.03
C PHE A 290 18.11 -10.03 -10.35
N PRO A 291 17.65 -11.15 -9.76
CA PRO A 291 16.42 -11.84 -10.18
C PRO A 291 15.12 -11.10 -9.81
N LEU A 292 15.22 -9.79 -9.61
CA LEU A 292 14.15 -8.93 -9.18
C LEU A 292 13.09 -8.79 -10.27
N ARG A 293 11.87 -9.23 -9.95
CA ARG A 293 10.71 -9.19 -10.85
C ARG A 293 9.82 -7.98 -10.62
N SER A 294 9.78 -7.45 -9.40
CA SER A 294 9.00 -6.26 -9.08
C SER A 294 9.82 -5.27 -8.26
N LEU A 295 9.83 -4.02 -8.71
CA LEU A 295 10.51 -2.91 -8.07
C LEU A 295 9.53 -1.76 -7.85
N PHE A 296 9.36 -1.36 -6.59
CA PHE A 296 8.76 -0.08 -6.23
C PHE A 296 9.87 0.82 -5.69
N LEU A 297 10.02 2.01 -6.27
CA LEU A 297 11.14 2.89 -6.01
C LEU A 297 10.67 4.33 -5.78
N GLU A 298 10.83 4.80 -4.55
CA GLU A 298 10.72 6.21 -4.15
C GLU A 298 11.97 6.55 -3.32
N ILE A 299 13.01 7.02 -4.00
CA ILE A 299 14.25 7.50 -3.38
C ILE A 299 14.24 9.03 -3.43
N THR A 300 14.53 9.64 -2.30
CA THR A 300 14.57 11.09 -2.14
C THR A 300 15.95 11.50 -1.64
N SER A 301 16.48 12.61 -2.13
CA SER A 301 17.53 13.35 -1.45
C SER A 301 16.89 14.52 -0.69
N LEU A 302 17.50 14.94 0.41
CA LEU A 302 17.17 16.23 1.02
C LEU A 302 18.38 17.14 0.88
N PRO A 303 18.18 18.45 0.65
CA PRO A 303 19.26 19.41 0.79
C PRO A 303 19.75 19.41 2.25
N GLU A 304 21.06 19.48 2.47
CA GLU A 304 21.62 19.77 3.78
C GLU A 304 21.18 21.20 4.16
N TRP A 305 20.21 21.35 5.07
CA TRP A 305 19.81 22.68 5.56
C TRP A 305 20.94 23.31 6.41
N PRO A 306 21.11 24.66 6.46
CA PRO A 306 20.41 25.72 5.75
C PRO A 306 21.39 26.55 4.88
N ASP A 307 22.17 25.92 4.01
CA ASP A 307 22.74 26.66 2.88
C ASP A 307 21.72 26.56 1.76
N TYR A 308 20.86 27.58 1.65
CA TYR A 308 19.79 27.66 0.63
C TYR A 308 20.33 27.52 -0.81
N ASP A 309 21.64 27.63 -1.00
CA ASP A 309 22.33 27.50 -2.27
C ASP A 309 22.79 26.05 -2.60
N SER A 310 22.77 25.14 -1.62
CA SER A 310 23.21 23.76 -1.84
C SER A 310 22.11 22.91 -2.50
N ARG A 311 22.35 22.52 -3.76
CA ARG A 311 21.45 21.64 -4.51
C ARG A 311 21.43 20.26 -3.85
N PRO A 312 20.24 19.64 -3.68
CA PRO A 312 20.17 18.27 -3.19
C PRO A 312 20.86 17.31 -4.19
N PRO A 313 21.54 16.26 -3.71
CA PRO A 313 22.19 15.29 -4.59
C PRO A 313 21.17 14.59 -5.48
N SER A 314 21.53 14.38 -6.75
CA SER A 314 20.75 13.60 -7.68
C SER A 314 20.69 12.12 -7.28
N VAL A 315 19.47 11.58 -7.21
CA VAL A 315 19.24 10.15 -6.96
C VAL A 315 19.32 9.31 -8.25
N ILE A 316 19.42 9.98 -9.41
CA ILE A 316 19.37 9.36 -10.74
C ILE A 316 20.50 8.34 -10.98
N PRO A 317 21.78 8.61 -10.65
CA PRO A 317 22.86 7.65 -10.90
C PRO A 317 22.64 6.31 -10.17
N LEU A 318 22.16 6.37 -8.92
CA LEU A 318 21.81 5.20 -8.12
C LEU A 318 20.62 4.45 -8.74
N THR A 319 19.53 5.17 -9.04
CA THR A 319 18.33 4.59 -9.63
C THR A 319 18.65 3.87 -10.94
N PHE A 320 19.46 4.45 -11.81
CA PHE A 320 19.85 3.85 -13.09
C PHE A 320 20.74 2.62 -12.89
N THR A 321 21.55 2.60 -11.84
CA THR A 321 22.31 1.41 -11.45
C THR A 321 21.40 0.27 -11.01
N LEU A 322 20.36 0.56 -10.22
CA LEU A 322 19.36 -0.45 -9.83
C LEU A 322 18.58 -0.97 -11.04
N PHE A 323 18.20 -0.08 -11.96
CA PHE A 323 17.54 -0.42 -13.22
C PHE A 323 18.39 -1.33 -14.09
N ARG A 324 19.67 -1.00 -14.30
CA ARG A 324 20.61 -1.89 -15.01
C ARG A 324 20.75 -3.25 -14.34
N ALA A 325 20.77 -3.28 -13.00
CA ALA A 325 20.89 -4.53 -12.24
C ALA A 325 19.70 -5.48 -12.45
N CYS A 326 18.47 -4.96 -12.49
CA CYS A 326 17.24 -5.77 -12.55
C CYS A 326 16.62 -5.90 -13.95
N ALA A 327 17.06 -5.13 -14.96
CA ALA A 327 16.45 -5.10 -16.28
C ALA A 327 16.18 -6.47 -16.94
N PRO A 328 17.07 -7.49 -16.83
CA PRO A 328 16.81 -8.80 -17.45
C PRO A 328 15.64 -9.58 -16.86
N ALA A 329 15.27 -9.32 -15.60
CA ALA A 329 14.26 -10.07 -14.85
C ALA A 329 13.00 -9.25 -14.51
N LEU A 330 13.06 -7.92 -14.63
CA LEU A 330 12.02 -7.02 -14.15
C LEU A 330 10.73 -7.16 -14.98
N GLU A 331 9.63 -7.43 -14.28
CA GLU A 331 8.28 -7.61 -14.85
C GLU A 331 7.33 -6.47 -14.44
N SER A 332 7.58 -5.81 -13.31
CA SER A 332 6.76 -4.71 -12.80
C SER A 332 7.63 -3.62 -12.17
N LEU A 333 7.47 -2.38 -12.62
CA LEU A 333 8.17 -1.21 -12.11
C LEU A 333 7.18 -0.12 -11.70
N THR A 334 7.29 0.35 -10.46
CA THR A 334 6.70 1.62 -10.02
C THR A 334 7.82 2.56 -9.63
N TRP A 335 7.93 3.67 -10.34
CA TRP A 335 8.95 4.67 -10.11
C TRP A 335 8.31 6.01 -9.75
N ILE A 336 8.57 6.44 -8.52
CA ILE A 336 8.11 7.69 -7.97
C ILE A 336 9.28 8.65 -7.93
N LEU A 337 9.13 9.74 -8.67
CA LEU A 337 10.14 10.77 -8.72
C LEU A 337 9.91 11.80 -7.61
N PRO A 338 10.97 12.20 -6.88
CA PRO A 338 10.88 13.26 -5.89
C PRO A 338 10.48 14.58 -6.56
N ASP A 339 9.82 15.43 -5.78
CA ASP A 339 9.55 16.81 -6.16
C ASP A 339 10.88 17.56 -6.20
N THR A 340 11.29 18.01 -7.39
CA THR A 340 12.57 18.68 -7.60
C THR A 340 12.38 19.85 -8.55
N ASP A 341 12.44 21.06 -8.01
CA ASP A 341 12.33 22.31 -8.78
C ASP A 341 13.58 22.59 -9.64
N ALA A 342 14.68 21.89 -9.38
CA ALA A 342 15.96 22.10 -10.05
C ALA A 342 16.25 20.97 -11.06
N GLU A 343 16.66 21.34 -12.28
CA GLU A 343 17.37 20.43 -13.18
C GLU A 343 18.61 19.91 -12.43
N ALA A 344 18.53 18.68 -11.95
CA ALA A 344 19.66 18.02 -11.31
C ALA A 344 20.75 17.83 -12.37
N GLN A 345 21.73 18.74 -12.39
CA GLN A 345 22.95 18.57 -13.18
C GLN A 345 23.68 17.36 -12.61
N THR A 346 23.49 16.22 -13.25
CA THR A 346 24.24 15.01 -12.94
C THR A 346 25.68 15.18 -13.38
N ASN A 347 26.62 14.59 -12.63
CA ASN A 347 28.01 14.52 -13.08
C ASN A 347 28.06 13.84 -14.48
N PRO A 348 28.67 14.48 -15.50
CA PRO A 348 28.73 13.95 -16.86
C PRO A 348 29.46 12.61 -16.97
N ASP A 349 30.28 12.23 -15.98
CA ASP A 349 30.98 10.95 -15.95
C ASP A 349 30.05 9.77 -15.59
N TRP A 350 28.81 10.03 -15.16
CA TRP A 350 27.88 8.97 -14.81
C TRP A 350 27.34 8.26 -16.06
N ASP A 351 27.45 6.94 -16.06
CA ASP A 351 26.76 6.12 -17.05
C ASP A 351 25.26 6.09 -16.75
N LEU A 352 24.51 6.91 -17.50
CA LEU A 352 23.05 7.00 -17.47
C LEU A 352 22.40 6.21 -18.61
N THR A 353 23.10 5.27 -19.23
CA THR A 353 22.50 4.40 -20.24
C THR A 353 21.62 3.34 -19.57
N LEU A 354 20.44 3.09 -20.16
CA LEU A 354 19.52 2.05 -19.70
C LEU A 354 19.42 0.93 -20.74
N PRO A 355 19.51 -0.34 -20.32
CA PRO A 355 19.19 -1.48 -21.18
C PRO A 355 17.69 -1.54 -21.45
N LEU A 356 17.30 -2.33 -22.45
CA LEU A 356 15.89 -2.61 -22.72
C LEU A 356 15.29 -3.56 -21.69
N PHE A 357 14.06 -3.28 -21.27
CA PHE A 357 13.34 -4.09 -20.29
C PHE A 357 12.41 -5.10 -20.98
N GLN A 358 12.97 -6.16 -21.55
CA GLN A 358 12.24 -7.11 -22.40
C GLN A 358 11.10 -7.88 -21.69
N ARG A 359 11.15 -7.98 -20.36
CA ARG A 359 10.15 -8.70 -19.55
C ARG A 359 9.14 -7.77 -18.88
N LEU A 360 9.27 -6.46 -19.03
CA LEU A 360 8.43 -5.50 -18.34
C LEU A 360 6.99 -5.57 -18.86
N ARG A 361 6.06 -5.83 -17.95
CA ARG A 361 4.62 -5.93 -18.21
C ARG A 361 3.84 -4.79 -17.57
N GLU A 362 4.35 -4.25 -16.47
CA GLU A 362 3.72 -3.16 -15.74
C GLU A 362 4.72 -2.04 -15.52
N PHE A 363 4.39 -0.83 -15.98
CA PHE A 363 5.20 0.35 -15.77
C PHE A 363 4.32 1.48 -15.22
N LYS A 364 4.67 1.95 -14.02
CA LYS A 364 4.10 3.14 -13.41
C LYS A 364 5.19 4.18 -13.22
N LEU A 365 4.97 5.35 -13.79
CA LEU A 365 5.81 6.52 -13.61
C LEU A 365 4.97 7.62 -12.97
N CYS A 366 5.44 8.10 -11.83
CA CYS A 366 4.73 9.07 -11.03
C CYS A 366 5.65 10.25 -10.79
N THR A 367 5.37 11.35 -11.46
CA THR A 367 6.14 12.59 -11.41
C THR A 367 5.45 13.59 -10.52
N ARG A 368 6.24 14.31 -9.70
CA ARG A 368 5.80 15.46 -8.92
C ARG A 368 6.61 16.64 -9.43
N ASN A 369 6.14 17.30 -10.48
CA ASN A 369 6.81 18.47 -11.10
C ASN A 369 8.27 18.27 -11.57
N SER A 370 8.75 17.03 -11.71
CA SER A 370 10.15 16.79 -12.03
C SER A 370 10.45 16.88 -13.53
N ASN A 371 11.33 17.81 -13.92
CA ASN A 371 11.83 17.95 -15.30
C ASN A 371 12.90 16.90 -15.66
N LEU A 372 12.84 15.71 -15.07
CA LEU A 372 13.88 14.67 -15.23
C LEU A 372 14.02 14.14 -16.66
N PHE A 373 12.93 14.22 -17.44
CA PHE A 373 12.95 13.82 -18.84
C PHE A 373 13.28 15.04 -19.69
N THR A 374 14.56 15.24 -19.98
CA THR A 374 14.99 16.16 -21.04
C THR A 374 14.95 15.48 -22.41
N SER A 375 15.06 14.15 -22.46
CA SER A 375 14.93 13.33 -23.68
C SER A 375 13.96 12.16 -23.51
N CYS A 376 13.44 11.66 -24.63
CA CYS A 376 12.56 10.49 -24.67
C CYS A 376 13.31 9.16 -24.46
N ASP A 377 14.64 9.17 -24.42
CA ASP A 377 15.46 7.95 -24.45
C ASP A 377 15.22 7.08 -23.21
N ILE A 378 15.06 7.71 -22.05
CA ILE A 378 14.76 7.01 -20.79
C ILE A 378 13.44 6.24 -20.90
N ILE A 379 12.40 6.87 -21.44
CA ILE A 379 11.07 6.24 -21.58
C ILE A 379 11.15 5.12 -22.63
N SER A 380 11.91 5.31 -23.71
CA SER A 380 12.09 4.31 -24.76
C SER A 380 12.75 3.02 -24.27
N ALA A 381 13.54 3.08 -23.19
CA ALA A 381 14.10 1.88 -22.56
C ALA A 381 13.01 1.01 -21.90
N PHE A 382 12.01 1.64 -21.28
CA PHE A 382 10.89 0.95 -20.61
C PHE A 382 9.75 0.59 -21.55
N VAL A 383 9.60 1.34 -22.64
CA VAL A 383 8.61 1.13 -23.70
C VAL A 383 9.38 0.92 -25.02
N PRO A 384 10.01 -0.25 -25.21
CA PRO A 384 10.76 -0.55 -26.42
C PRO A 384 9.82 -0.64 -27.64
N SER A 385 10.39 -0.64 -28.84
CA SER A 385 9.63 -0.78 -30.10
C SER A 385 8.70 -2.00 -30.13
N ASP A 386 7.61 -1.89 -30.90
CA ASP A 386 6.44 -2.78 -30.90
C ASP A 386 6.74 -4.30 -30.95
N GLU A 387 7.77 -4.74 -31.66
CA GLU A 387 8.10 -6.18 -31.77
C GLU A 387 8.60 -6.79 -30.45
N ASN A 388 9.13 -5.96 -29.55
CA ASN A 388 9.75 -6.39 -28.28
C ASN A 388 9.00 -5.89 -27.04
N CYS A 389 7.91 -5.13 -27.22
CA CYS A 389 7.17 -4.56 -26.11
C CYS A 389 6.21 -5.60 -25.50
N CYS A 390 6.45 -5.98 -24.25
CA CYS A 390 5.57 -6.89 -23.48
C CYS A 390 4.63 -6.15 -22.52
N LEU A 391 4.57 -4.82 -22.62
CA LEU A 391 3.88 -3.97 -21.66
C LEU A 391 2.37 -4.15 -21.75
N ARG A 392 1.75 -4.51 -20.64
CA ARG A 392 0.30 -4.71 -20.49
C ARG A 392 -0.37 -3.61 -19.70
N PHE A 393 0.38 -2.89 -18.88
CA PHE A 393 -0.16 -1.81 -18.09
C PHE A 393 0.82 -0.64 -18.02
N LEU A 394 0.30 0.54 -18.32
CA LEU A 394 1.02 1.80 -18.32
C LEU A 394 0.27 2.80 -17.45
N SER A 395 0.96 3.37 -16.47
CA SER A 395 0.48 4.46 -15.63
C SER A 395 1.48 5.60 -15.70
N VAL A 396 1.07 6.75 -16.23
CA VAL A 396 1.95 7.89 -16.47
C VAL A 396 1.24 9.20 -16.21
N ASP A 397 2.02 10.20 -15.85
CA ASP A 397 1.63 11.60 -15.93
C ASP A 397 1.89 12.10 -17.36
N ALA A 398 0.82 12.48 -18.06
CA ALA A 398 0.89 12.95 -19.44
C ALA A 398 0.93 14.48 -19.58
N CYS A 399 0.96 15.24 -18.47
CA CYS A 399 1.20 16.69 -18.51
C CYS A 399 2.65 17.01 -18.86
N GLN A 400 3.57 16.08 -18.62
CA GLN A 400 4.95 16.24 -19.06
C GLN A 400 5.04 16.20 -20.59
N HIS A 401 5.47 17.30 -21.19
CA HIS A 401 5.59 17.44 -22.64
C HIS A 401 6.44 16.33 -23.28
N VAL A 402 7.49 15.86 -22.61
CA VAL A 402 8.36 14.80 -23.13
C VAL A 402 7.65 13.45 -23.18
N ILE A 403 6.94 13.07 -22.11
CA ILE A 403 6.13 11.84 -22.07
C ILE A 403 5.01 11.91 -23.10
N SER A 404 4.29 13.03 -23.14
CA SER A 404 3.18 13.25 -24.07
C SER A 404 3.63 13.17 -25.54
N ASN A 405 4.76 13.81 -25.88
CA ASN A 405 5.34 13.75 -27.22
C ASN A 405 5.87 12.35 -27.58
N PHE A 406 6.49 11.65 -26.63
CA PHE A 406 6.91 10.26 -26.82
C PHE A 406 5.72 9.37 -27.17
N LEU A 407 4.66 9.39 -26.36
CA LEU A 407 3.47 8.57 -26.57
C LEU A 407 2.78 8.90 -27.88
N ARG A 408 2.67 10.19 -28.24
CA ARG A 408 2.11 10.61 -29.53
C ARG A 408 2.90 10.02 -30.71
N ARG A 409 4.23 10.06 -30.65
CA ARG A 409 5.10 9.50 -31.70
C ARG A 409 5.05 7.98 -31.74
N TYR A 410 4.95 7.34 -30.57
CA TYR A 410 4.85 5.89 -30.46
C TYR A 410 3.51 5.38 -31.03
N GLY A 411 2.41 6.09 -30.79
CA GLY A 411 1.10 5.83 -31.36
C GLY A 411 0.33 4.70 -30.66
N LYS A 412 0.74 3.44 -30.82
CA LYS A 412 0.00 2.26 -30.32
C LYS A 412 0.93 1.23 -29.71
N ILE A 413 0.63 0.76 -28.50
CA ILE A 413 1.30 -0.36 -27.85
C ILE A 413 0.39 -1.58 -27.91
N ARG A 414 0.64 -2.52 -28.81
CA ARG A 414 -0.30 -3.62 -29.13
C ARG A 414 -0.65 -4.53 -27.95
N THR A 415 0.28 -4.73 -27.02
CA THR A 415 0.09 -5.60 -25.85
C THR A 415 -0.60 -4.91 -24.68
N LEU A 416 -0.86 -3.59 -24.78
CA LEU A 416 -1.37 -2.79 -23.68
C LEU A 416 -2.83 -3.13 -23.38
N GLU A 417 -3.10 -3.60 -22.17
CA GLU A 417 -4.43 -4.01 -21.70
C GLU A 417 -5.04 -2.97 -20.76
N ARG A 418 -4.22 -2.21 -20.05
CA ARG A 418 -4.65 -1.27 -19.02
C ARG A 418 -3.90 0.06 -19.12
N LEU A 419 -4.63 1.14 -18.93
CA LEU A 419 -4.13 2.49 -19.07
C LEU A 419 -4.58 3.39 -17.92
N GLU A 420 -3.63 4.03 -17.24
CA GLU A 420 -3.92 4.98 -16.17
C GLU A 420 -3.22 6.32 -16.44
N TRP A 421 -4.02 7.38 -16.52
CA TRP A 421 -3.55 8.75 -16.70
C TRP A 421 -3.55 9.44 -15.34
N ASN A 422 -2.37 9.68 -14.79
CA ASN A 422 -2.22 10.29 -13.46
C ASN A 422 -2.29 11.81 -13.50
N ASP A 423 -2.89 12.40 -14.53
CA ASP A 423 -2.98 13.85 -14.64
C ASP A 423 -4.16 14.28 -15.50
N PRO A 424 -4.61 15.55 -15.39
CA PRO A 424 -5.70 16.06 -16.21
C PRO A 424 -5.36 15.90 -17.69
N LEU A 425 -6.27 15.28 -18.46
CA LEU A 425 -6.11 15.22 -19.90
C LEU A 425 -6.06 16.64 -20.49
N ASN A 426 -4.94 16.98 -21.14
CA ASN A 426 -4.79 18.18 -21.95
C ASN A 426 -5.14 17.87 -23.41
N GLU A 427 -5.48 18.91 -24.18
CA GLU A 427 -6.43 18.77 -25.29
C GLU A 427 -5.98 18.02 -26.56
N ASP A 428 -4.74 17.57 -26.77
CA ASP A 428 -4.41 16.88 -28.04
C ASP A 428 -3.52 15.62 -28.00
N PRO A 429 -2.22 15.66 -27.62
CA PRO A 429 -1.31 14.54 -27.93
C PRO A 429 -1.63 13.25 -27.19
N SER A 430 -2.04 13.37 -25.93
CA SER A 430 -2.28 12.24 -25.04
C SER A 430 -3.59 11.51 -25.36
N MET A 431 -4.54 12.21 -25.98
CA MET A 431 -5.83 11.66 -26.41
C MET A 431 -5.69 10.76 -27.64
N ASP A 432 -4.88 11.18 -28.61
CA ASP A 432 -4.66 10.41 -29.84
C ASP A 432 -4.01 9.06 -29.53
N PHE A 433 -3.04 9.04 -28.61
CA PHE A 433 -2.45 7.80 -28.14
C PHE A 433 -3.48 6.88 -27.46
N LEU A 434 -4.30 7.42 -26.54
CA LEU A 434 -5.33 6.63 -25.87
C LEU A 434 -6.27 5.98 -26.91
N LEU A 435 -6.79 6.76 -27.84
CA LEU A 435 -7.74 6.29 -28.85
C LEU A 435 -7.12 5.31 -29.86
N ALA A 436 -5.82 5.41 -30.14
CA ALA A 436 -5.10 4.43 -30.97
C ALA A 436 -5.00 3.03 -30.32
N ASN A 437 -5.10 2.96 -28.99
CA ASN A 437 -5.02 1.74 -28.19
C ASN A 437 -6.41 1.15 -27.89
N ASN A 438 -7.22 0.94 -28.92
CA ASN A 438 -8.59 0.41 -28.82
C ASN A 438 -8.73 -1.04 -28.26
N GLN A 439 -7.62 -1.75 -28.06
CA GLN A 439 -7.57 -3.07 -27.41
C GLN A 439 -7.61 -3.01 -25.87
N LEU A 440 -7.57 -1.81 -25.29
CA LEU A 440 -7.58 -1.62 -23.84
C LEU A 440 -8.84 -2.19 -23.20
N ARG A 441 -8.63 -2.88 -22.08
CA ARG A 441 -9.67 -3.44 -21.20
C ARG A 441 -9.97 -2.54 -20.02
N SER A 442 -9.01 -1.71 -19.61
CA SER A 442 -9.18 -0.76 -18.52
C SER A 442 -8.62 0.61 -18.88
N VAL A 443 -9.42 1.65 -18.66
CA VAL A 443 -9.02 3.06 -18.78
C VAL A 443 -9.39 3.77 -17.49
N SER A 444 -8.39 4.41 -16.88
CA SER A 444 -8.53 5.15 -15.62
C SER A 444 -7.96 6.55 -15.78
N LEU A 445 -8.79 7.57 -15.54
CA LEU A 445 -8.33 8.95 -15.40
C LEU A 445 -8.20 9.28 -13.91
N GLY A 446 -6.97 9.51 -13.47
CA GLY A 446 -6.60 9.79 -12.09
C GLY A 446 -7.21 11.07 -11.55
N PHE A 447 -7.42 12.06 -12.42
CA PHE A 447 -7.84 13.42 -12.07
C PHE A 447 -9.12 13.86 -12.78
N PRO A 448 -9.89 14.77 -12.17
CA PRO A 448 -11.07 15.35 -12.80
C PRO A 448 -10.72 16.05 -14.12
N THR A 449 -11.39 15.61 -15.19
CA THR A 449 -11.20 16.10 -16.56
C THR A 449 -12.34 17.02 -16.96
N ARG A 450 -12.04 18.01 -17.82
CA ARG A 450 -13.06 18.96 -18.29
C ARG A 450 -14.16 18.25 -19.10
N PRO A 451 -15.45 18.60 -18.91
CA PRO A 451 -16.56 17.97 -19.63
C PRO A 451 -16.40 17.98 -21.15
N ASN A 452 -15.93 19.09 -21.74
CA ASN A 452 -15.73 19.21 -23.18
C ASN A 452 -14.80 18.10 -23.73
N ILE A 453 -13.71 17.78 -23.03
CA ILE A 453 -12.77 16.73 -23.45
C ILE A 453 -13.40 15.34 -23.36
N LEU A 454 -14.15 15.10 -22.28
CA LEU A 454 -14.82 13.82 -22.05
C LEU A 454 -15.94 13.59 -23.08
N GLU A 455 -16.77 14.59 -23.33
CA GLU A 455 -18.02 14.46 -24.08
C GLU A 455 -17.82 14.61 -25.59
N SER A 456 -16.94 15.52 -26.04
CA SER A 456 -16.74 15.74 -27.48
C SER A 456 -15.72 14.78 -28.11
N ARG A 457 -14.82 14.18 -27.33
CA ARG A 457 -13.71 13.37 -27.85
C ARG A 457 -13.59 11.99 -27.20
N LEU A 458 -13.40 11.91 -25.88
CA LEU A 458 -13.09 10.65 -25.23
C LEU A 458 -14.25 9.65 -25.34
N LEU A 459 -15.42 9.99 -24.82
CA LEU A 459 -16.58 9.10 -24.80
C LEU A 459 -17.04 8.68 -26.22
N PRO A 460 -17.14 9.59 -27.22
CA PRO A 460 -17.42 9.18 -28.60
C PRO A 460 -16.35 8.26 -29.19
N GLY A 461 -15.07 8.51 -28.88
CA GLY A 461 -13.95 7.67 -29.32
C GLY A 461 -14.00 6.27 -28.69
N LEU A 462 -14.27 6.19 -27.38
CA LEU A 462 -14.46 4.92 -26.66
C LEU A 462 -15.65 4.14 -27.25
N ALA A 463 -16.81 4.79 -27.41
CA ALA A 463 -18.03 4.20 -27.94
C ALA A 463 -17.85 3.60 -29.35
N SER A 464 -17.12 4.32 -30.21
CA SER A 464 -16.93 3.93 -31.60
C SER A 464 -15.94 2.78 -31.76
N THR A 465 -14.85 2.75 -31.00
CA THR A 465 -13.71 1.86 -31.28
C THR A 465 -13.42 0.78 -30.22
N PHE A 466 -13.81 0.98 -28.95
CA PHE A 466 -13.42 0.08 -27.86
C PHE A 466 -14.48 -1.00 -27.67
N ARG A 467 -14.12 -2.25 -28.01
CA ARG A 467 -15.03 -3.41 -27.90
C ARG A 467 -14.75 -4.31 -26.69
N GLU A 468 -13.54 -4.24 -26.15
CA GLU A 468 -13.08 -5.05 -25.01
C GLU A 468 -13.00 -4.27 -23.69
N LEU A 469 -13.44 -3.01 -23.66
CA LEU A 469 -13.35 -2.16 -22.47
C LEU A 469 -14.28 -2.70 -21.37
N THR A 470 -13.71 -3.25 -20.32
CA THR A 470 -14.45 -3.83 -19.18
C THR A 470 -14.42 -2.96 -17.94
N SER A 471 -13.44 -2.05 -17.81
CA SER A 471 -13.30 -1.17 -16.65
C SER A 471 -13.05 0.27 -17.09
N LEU A 472 -13.87 1.19 -16.59
CA LEU A 472 -13.78 2.61 -16.91
C LEU A 472 -13.89 3.45 -15.64
N ARG A 473 -12.90 4.32 -15.43
CA ARG A 473 -12.90 5.32 -14.37
C ARG A 473 -12.76 6.72 -14.93
N LEU A 474 -13.80 7.53 -14.70
CA LEU A 474 -13.87 8.92 -15.13
C LEU A 474 -14.28 9.82 -13.98
N SER A 475 -13.72 11.03 -13.96
CA SER A 475 -14.17 12.08 -13.06
C SER A 475 -14.34 13.39 -13.82
N TRP A 476 -15.47 14.06 -13.60
CA TRP A 476 -15.78 15.34 -14.22
C TRP A 476 -15.31 16.48 -13.33
N LYS A 477 -14.64 17.45 -13.95
CA LYS A 477 -14.33 18.73 -13.35
C LYS A 477 -15.50 19.70 -13.55
N ASP A 478 -16.63 19.39 -12.94
CA ASP A 478 -17.88 20.16 -13.02
C ASP A 478 -18.71 19.98 -11.73
N LYS A 479 -20.00 20.31 -11.76
CA LYS A 479 -20.98 20.13 -10.69
C LYS A 479 -21.90 18.92 -10.90
N SER A 480 -21.93 18.38 -12.11
CA SER A 480 -22.76 17.22 -12.48
C SER A 480 -22.22 16.54 -13.74
N ILE A 481 -22.78 15.38 -14.07
CA ILE A 481 -22.55 14.67 -15.32
C ILE A 481 -23.71 14.99 -16.28
N SER A 482 -23.42 15.39 -17.52
CA SER A 482 -24.45 15.76 -18.49
C SER A 482 -25.25 14.54 -18.97
N ALA A 483 -26.50 14.76 -19.42
CA ALA A 483 -27.31 13.71 -20.02
C ALA A 483 -26.69 13.15 -21.31
N GLU A 484 -25.93 13.98 -22.05
CA GLU A 484 -25.18 13.56 -23.23
C GLU A 484 -24.06 12.57 -22.87
N ALA A 485 -23.27 12.89 -21.85
CA ALA A 485 -22.23 12.00 -21.32
C ALA A 485 -22.80 10.65 -20.89
N LEU A 486 -23.94 10.66 -20.17
CA LEU A 486 -24.65 9.45 -19.75
C LEU A 486 -25.17 8.64 -20.95
N GLY A 487 -25.71 9.32 -21.97
CA GLY A 487 -26.13 8.71 -23.23
C GLY A 487 -24.98 7.99 -23.95
N LEU A 488 -23.80 8.61 -23.99
CA LEU A 488 -22.60 7.99 -24.57
C LEU A 488 -22.11 6.79 -23.76
N LEU A 489 -22.09 6.89 -22.42
CA LEU A 489 -21.72 5.77 -21.54
C LEU A 489 -22.61 4.54 -21.76
N CYS A 490 -23.90 4.73 -22.03
CA CYS A 490 -24.84 3.64 -22.33
C CYS A 490 -24.41 2.77 -23.53
N THR A 491 -23.59 3.29 -24.43
CA THR A 491 -23.15 2.56 -25.64
C THR A 491 -22.05 1.54 -25.35
N LEU A 492 -21.36 1.65 -24.20
CA LEU A 492 -20.22 0.81 -23.81
C LEU A 492 -20.68 -0.51 -23.19
N LYS A 493 -21.30 -1.39 -24.01
CA LYS A 493 -21.95 -2.63 -23.55
C LYS A 493 -21.02 -3.68 -22.93
N SER A 494 -19.70 -3.55 -23.15
CA SER A 494 -18.68 -4.46 -22.59
C SER A 494 -18.32 -4.16 -21.13
N LEU A 495 -18.74 -3.02 -20.58
CA LEU A 495 -18.36 -2.60 -19.23
C LEU A 495 -18.86 -3.57 -18.15
N GLU A 496 -17.93 -4.02 -17.32
CA GLU A 496 -18.17 -4.77 -16.10
C GLU A 496 -17.97 -3.91 -14.85
N GLN A 497 -17.15 -2.87 -14.93
CA GLN A 497 -16.80 -1.99 -13.83
C GLN A 497 -16.91 -0.54 -14.29
N LEU A 498 -17.66 0.26 -13.54
CA LEU A 498 -17.83 1.68 -13.81
C LEU A 498 -17.60 2.50 -12.54
N TYR A 499 -16.66 3.45 -12.62
CA TYR A 499 -16.43 4.46 -11.61
C TYR A 499 -16.75 5.83 -12.19
N LEU A 500 -17.65 6.55 -11.52
CA LEU A 500 -18.02 7.92 -11.84
C LEU A 500 -17.76 8.80 -10.63
N GLY A 501 -17.08 9.91 -10.85
CA GLY A 501 -16.93 10.95 -9.83
C GLY A 501 -17.09 12.34 -10.40
N VAL A 502 -17.35 13.29 -9.53
CA VAL A 502 -17.33 14.71 -9.86
C VAL A 502 -16.51 15.38 -8.77
N ALA A 503 -15.42 16.04 -9.15
CA ALA A 503 -14.49 16.65 -8.21
C ALA A 503 -13.91 17.96 -8.79
N ASP A 504 -13.66 18.94 -7.93
CA ASP A 504 -12.96 20.17 -8.31
C ASP A 504 -11.44 19.96 -8.22
N ARG A 505 -10.65 21.03 -8.44
CA ARG A 505 -9.18 20.94 -8.43
C ARG A 505 -8.60 20.42 -7.12
N CYS A 506 -9.34 20.53 -6.02
CA CYS A 506 -8.84 20.17 -4.70
C CYS A 506 -9.33 18.79 -4.24
N GLY A 507 -10.09 18.06 -5.09
CA GLY A 507 -10.61 16.73 -4.76
C GLY A 507 -11.74 16.73 -3.74
N TRP A 508 -12.24 17.91 -3.36
CA TRP A 508 -13.28 18.09 -2.33
C TRP A 508 -14.66 18.37 -2.90
N SER A 509 -14.82 18.40 -4.24
CA SER A 509 -16.15 18.70 -4.77
C SER A 509 -17.11 17.54 -4.56
N ILE A 510 -18.27 17.96 -4.11
CA ILE A 510 -19.41 17.16 -3.78
C ILE A 510 -20.49 17.49 -4.81
N TRP A 511 -21.11 16.48 -5.45
CA TRP A 511 -22.19 16.68 -6.42
C TRP A 511 -23.52 16.13 -5.93
N PHE A 512 -24.60 16.86 -6.19
CA PHE A 512 -25.95 16.33 -5.99
C PHE A 512 -26.21 15.30 -7.09
N ILE A 513 -26.23 14.05 -6.68
CA ILE A 513 -26.32 12.95 -7.62
C ILE A 513 -27.76 12.75 -8.07
N ASP A 514 -27.98 12.76 -9.38
CA ASP A 514 -29.23 12.32 -9.98
C ASP A 514 -29.21 10.80 -10.13
N HIS A 515 -29.60 10.09 -9.07
CA HIS A 515 -29.63 8.64 -9.12
C HIS A 515 -30.61 8.08 -10.16
N GLN A 516 -31.65 8.83 -10.56
CA GLN A 516 -32.57 8.36 -11.59
C GLN A 516 -31.85 8.30 -12.94
N ALA A 517 -31.18 9.38 -13.34
CA ALA A 517 -30.41 9.41 -14.58
C ALA A 517 -29.29 8.35 -14.61
N ILE A 518 -28.61 8.13 -13.48
CA ILE A 518 -27.58 7.07 -13.38
C ILE A 518 -28.20 5.67 -13.47
N ARG A 519 -29.34 5.39 -12.82
CA ARG A 519 -30.04 4.10 -12.96
C ARG A 519 -30.47 3.83 -14.39
N GLU A 520 -31.03 4.82 -15.08
CA GLU A 520 -31.42 4.72 -16.50
C GLU A 520 -30.22 4.44 -17.42
N THR A 521 -29.04 4.89 -17.03
CA THR A 521 -27.78 4.62 -17.71
C THR A 521 -27.30 3.19 -17.44
N VAL A 522 -27.24 2.82 -16.16
CA VAL A 522 -26.76 1.52 -15.69
C VAL A 522 -27.66 0.38 -16.17
N SER A 523 -28.98 0.58 -16.25
CA SER A 523 -29.92 -0.42 -16.78
C SER A 523 -29.65 -0.82 -18.23
N LYS A 524 -28.94 0.03 -18.99
CA LYS A 524 -28.52 -0.23 -20.37
C LYS A 524 -27.15 -0.92 -20.46
N LEU A 525 -26.46 -1.20 -19.35
CA LEU A 525 -25.14 -1.83 -19.31
C LEU A 525 -25.25 -3.31 -18.86
N PRO A 526 -25.42 -4.27 -19.79
CA PRO A 526 -25.85 -5.63 -19.46
C PRO A 526 -24.83 -6.45 -18.67
N ARG A 527 -23.55 -6.07 -18.70
CA ARG A 527 -22.44 -6.80 -18.06
C ARG A 527 -21.96 -6.16 -16.77
N LEU A 528 -22.59 -5.06 -16.32
CA LEU A 528 -22.09 -4.29 -15.18
C LEU A 528 -22.19 -5.13 -13.90
N LYS A 529 -21.03 -5.33 -13.26
CA LYS A 529 -20.86 -6.05 -12.00
C LYS A 529 -20.60 -5.09 -10.84
N LYS A 530 -19.90 -3.98 -11.10
CA LYS A 530 -19.42 -3.05 -10.07
C LYS A 530 -19.66 -1.61 -10.45
N LEU A 531 -20.28 -0.86 -9.55
CA LEU A 531 -20.56 0.57 -9.73
C LEU A 531 -20.03 1.36 -8.54
N ALA A 532 -19.20 2.37 -8.79
CA ALA A 532 -18.77 3.33 -7.79
C ALA A 532 -19.20 4.74 -8.18
N LEU A 533 -19.90 5.42 -7.27
CA LEU A 533 -20.24 6.83 -7.36
C LEU A 533 -19.45 7.53 -6.25
N VAL A 534 -18.53 8.41 -6.62
CA VAL A 534 -17.61 9.05 -5.67
C VAL A 534 -17.82 10.56 -5.66
N GLY A 535 -17.76 11.13 -4.45
CA GLY A 535 -18.06 12.54 -4.21
C GLY A 535 -19.55 12.87 -4.27
N ASP A 536 -20.42 11.85 -4.27
CA ASP A 536 -21.87 12.04 -4.28
C ASP A 536 -22.37 12.66 -2.96
N THR A 537 -23.48 13.38 -3.03
CA THR A 537 -24.14 13.98 -1.86
C THR A 537 -25.63 14.13 -2.08
N TYR A 538 -26.29 14.22 -0.93
CA TYR A 538 -27.72 14.09 -0.77
C TYR A 538 -28.29 15.36 -0.14
N GLU A 539 -29.52 15.69 -0.50
CA GLU A 539 -30.23 16.77 0.17
C GLU A 539 -30.35 16.47 1.67
N ASN A 540 -29.91 17.43 2.48
CA ASN A 540 -30.14 17.44 3.91
C ASN A 540 -31.02 18.65 4.23
N ARG A 541 -32.22 18.41 4.76
CA ARG A 541 -33.17 19.47 5.13
C ARG A 541 -32.58 20.47 6.16
N ALA A 542 -31.58 20.04 6.93
CA ALA A 542 -30.96 20.84 7.99
C ALA A 542 -29.81 21.76 7.52
N THR A 543 -29.16 21.50 6.38
CA THR A 543 -27.97 22.26 5.95
C THR A 543 -28.11 22.88 4.57
N ARG A 544 -27.91 24.21 4.50
CA ARG A 544 -27.94 25.00 3.25
C ARG A 544 -26.65 24.91 2.42
N SER A 545 -25.60 24.24 2.92
CA SER A 545 -24.30 24.15 2.24
C SER A 545 -23.96 22.72 1.83
N LYS A 546 -23.58 22.58 0.55
CA LYS A 546 -23.19 21.34 -0.13
C LYS A 546 -21.98 20.65 0.50
N GLU A 547 -21.12 21.45 1.13
CA GLU A 547 -19.78 21.04 1.57
C GLU A 547 -19.79 20.26 2.88
N PHE A 548 -20.92 20.28 3.62
CA PHE A 548 -20.96 19.79 4.99
C PHE A 548 -21.86 18.58 5.21
N TYR A 549 -22.51 17.99 4.19
CA TYR A 549 -23.43 16.84 4.38
C TYR A 549 -22.84 15.74 5.29
N TYR A 550 -21.59 15.36 5.03
CA TYR A 550 -20.86 14.33 5.78
C TYR A 550 -20.19 14.84 7.07
N MET A 551 -20.01 16.15 7.19
CA MET A 551 -19.32 16.81 8.32
C MET A 551 -20.30 17.30 9.39
N SER A 552 -21.54 17.61 9.03
CA SER A 552 -22.60 18.14 9.91
C SER A 552 -23.54 17.04 10.41
N SER A 553 -23.04 15.80 10.57
CA SER A 553 -23.86 14.66 11.01
C SER A 553 -24.50 14.87 12.40
N GLN A 554 -23.88 15.73 13.22
CA GLN A 554 -24.35 16.06 14.57
C GLN A 554 -25.49 17.09 14.60
N ASP A 555 -25.72 17.83 13.50
CA ASP A 555 -26.74 18.89 13.40
C ASP A 555 -28.01 18.43 12.65
N SER A 556 -28.10 17.14 12.33
CA SER A 556 -29.21 16.57 11.58
C SER A 556 -30.44 16.38 12.47
N GLU A 557 -31.48 17.17 12.24
CA GLU A 557 -32.76 17.11 12.97
C GLU A 557 -33.39 15.71 12.94
N GLU A 558 -33.39 15.05 11.79
CA GLU A 558 -33.86 13.66 11.66
C GLU A 558 -33.01 12.65 12.45
N ALA A 559 -31.70 12.90 12.57
CA ALA A 559 -30.83 12.03 13.36
C ALA A 559 -31.08 12.25 14.86
N LEU A 560 -31.44 13.48 15.25
CA LEU A 560 -31.86 13.79 16.61
C LEU A 560 -33.20 13.11 16.95
N GLU A 561 -34.18 13.18 16.05
CA GLU A 561 -35.45 12.45 16.19
C GLU A 561 -35.24 10.94 16.28
N THR A 562 -34.43 10.38 15.39
CA THR A 562 -34.08 8.95 15.39
C THR A 562 -33.34 8.56 16.67
N ALA A 563 -32.40 9.38 17.13
CA ALA A 563 -31.68 9.15 18.39
C ALA A 563 -32.61 9.20 19.61
N ASN A 564 -33.65 10.03 19.59
CA ASN A 564 -34.65 10.11 20.66
C ASN A 564 -35.66 8.95 20.59
N ALA A 565 -35.90 8.37 19.41
CA ALA A 565 -36.82 7.26 19.21
C ALA A 565 -36.21 5.87 19.46
N ILE A 566 -34.88 5.73 19.36
CA ILE A 566 -34.17 4.48 19.65
C ILE A 566 -34.02 4.34 21.17
N ASN A 567 -34.58 3.26 21.74
CA ASN A 567 -34.34 2.90 23.14
C ASN A 567 -32.95 2.24 23.27
N TRP A 568 -31.96 3.01 23.72
CA TRP A 568 -30.55 2.61 23.73
C TRP A 568 -30.22 1.54 24.79
N ASP A 569 -31.08 1.33 25.77
CA ASP A 569 -30.85 0.42 26.90
C ASP A 569 -30.89 -1.07 26.52
N GLU A 570 -31.52 -1.45 25.41
CA GLU A 570 -31.67 -2.86 25.02
C GLU A 570 -30.47 -3.44 24.23
N ARG A 571 -29.49 -2.62 23.83
CA ARG A 571 -28.35 -3.07 22.99
C ARG A 571 -27.03 -3.34 23.74
N GLY A 572 -27.03 -3.29 25.08
CA GLY A 572 -25.97 -3.88 25.90
C GLY A 572 -24.59 -3.23 25.85
N ASP A 573 -24.49 -1.94 25.50
CA ASP A 573 -23.22 -1.19 25.51
C ASP A 573 -23.25 -0.17 26.65
N GLY A 574 -22.95 -0.63 27.86
CA GLY A 574 -23.12 0.06 29.14
C GLY A 574 -22.16 1.21 29.44
N ASN A 575 -21.91 2.10 28.48
CA ASN A 575 -21.22 3.36 28.73
C ASN A 575 -22.14 4.53 28.38
N GLN A 576 -22.36 5.42 29.35
CA GLN A 576 -23.08 6.68 29.19
C GLN A 576 -22.54 7.46 27.98
N ARG A 577 -23.17 7.28 26.82
CA ARG A 577 -22.84 8.05 25.62
C ARG A 577 -23.38 9.46 25.82
N THR A 578 -22.52 10.45 25.69
CA THR A 578 -22.93 11.87 25.66
C THR A 578 -23.95 12.07 24.53
N ARG A 579 -24.92 12.96 24.72
CA ARG A 579 -26.04 13.21 23.78
C ARG A 579 -25.58 13.37 22.31
N GLY A 580 -24.41 13.99 22.07
CA GLY A 580 -23.82 14.15 20.73
C GLY A 580 -23.33 12.86 20.07
N ALA A 581 -22.88 11.85 20.85
CA ALA A 581 -22.46 10.55 20.31
C ALA A 581 -23.66 9.69 19.84
N GLY A 582 -24.82 9.86 20.46
CA GLY A 582 -26.07 9.21 20.04
C GLY A 582 -26.59 9.74 18.70
N VAL A 583 -26.55 11.07 18.50
CA VAL A 583 -26.97 11.71 17.24
C VAL A 583 -26.07 11.32 16.08
N GLY A 584 -24.73 11.31 16.28
CA GLY A 584 -23.80 10.88 15.23
C GLY A 584 -24.03 9.43 14.78
N PHE A 585 -24.28 8.51 15.72
CA PHE A 585 -24.62 7.12 15.37
C PHE A 585 -25.96 7.03 14.64
N ALA A 586 -26.99 7.74 15.13
CA ALA A 586 -28.31 7.74 14.50
C ALA A 586 -28.25 8.29 13.07
N TRP A 587 -27.40 9.30 12.82
CA TRP A 587 -27.14 9.81 11.48
C TRP A 587 -26.48 8.76 10.58
N GLU A 588 -25.39 8.11 11.03
CA GLU A 588 -24.70 7.07 10.25
C GLU A 588 -25.63 5.91 9.92
N TRP A 589 -26.47 5.49 10.88
CA TRP A 589 -27.49 4.46 10.68
C TRP A 589 -28.54 4.88 9.65
N THR A 590 -29.09 6.09 9.78
CA THR A 590 -30.12 6.63 8.87
C THR A 590 -29.57 6.82 7.46
N HIS A 591 -28.36 7.37 7.35
CA HIS A 591 -27.64 7.50 6.08
C HIS A 591 -27.42 6.11 5.43
N CYS A 592 -26.96 5.13 6.19
CA CYS A 592 -26.80 3.76 5.72
C CYS A 592 -28.10 3.15 5.17
N LEU A 593 -29.22 3.27 5.91
CA LEU A 593 -30.52 2.80 5.44
C LEU A 593 -30.98 3.49 4.15
N ARG A 594 -30.72 4.80 4.03
CA ARG A 594 -31.03 5.56 2.81
C ARG A 594 -30.22 5.06 1.62
N MET A 595 -28.92 4.86 1.79
CA MET A 595 -28.05 4.35 0.72
C MET A 595 -28.42 2.93 0.30
N LEU A 596 -28.79 2.07 1.26
CA LEU A 596 -29.28 0.72 0.96
C LEU A 596 -30.62 0.74 0.22
N THR A 597 -31.54 1.61 0.62
CA THR A 597 -32.81 1.81 -0.09
C THR A 597 -32.56 2.29 -1.51
N GLU A 598 -31.61 3.22 -1.70
CA GLU A 598 -31.24 3.70 -3.02
C GLU A 598 -30.59 2.59 -3.86
N ALA A 599 -29.70 1.79 -3.27
CA ALA A 599 -29.05 0.66 -3.93
C ALA A 599 -30.03 -0.46 -4.32
N ASP A 600 -31.05 -0.73 -3.51
CA ASP A 600 -32.11 -1.69 -3.87
C ASP A 600 -32.86 -1.23 -5.14
N LYS A 601 -33.08 0.07 -5.35
CA LYS A 601 -33.65 0.59 -6.60
C LYS A 601 -32.77 0.33 -7.83
N TYR A 602 -31.44 0.30 -7.67
CA TYR A 602 -30.55 -0.10 -8.77
C TYR A 602 -30.77 -1.57 -9.12
N LEU A 603 -30.84 -2.44 -8.12
CA LEU A 603 -31.07 -3.87 -8.31
C LEU A 603 -32.45 -4.17 -8.92
N GLU A 604 -33.47 -3.42 -8.54
CA GLU A 604 -34.82 -3.49 -9.12
C GLU A 604 -34.85 -3.03 -10.59
N ALA A 605 -34.09 -1.99 -10.94
CA ALA A 605 -33.95 -1.52 -12.31
C ALA A 605 -33.11 -2.46 -13.19
N THR A 606 -32.30 -3.33 -12.57
CA THR A 606 -31.36 -4.23 -13.27
C THR A 606 -31.45 -5.69 -12.80
N PRO A 607 -32.64 -6.32 -12.82
CA PRO A 607 -32.84 -7.63 -12.20
C PRO A 607 -32.00 -8.74 -12.85
N GLU A 608 -31.80 -8.66 -14.16
CA GLU A 608 -31.06 -9.63 -14.96
C GLU A 608 -29.55 -9.37 -15.01
N GLN A 609 -29.09 -8.18 -14.62
CA GLN A 609 -27.67 -7.82 -14.70
C GLN A 609 -26.85 -8.46 -13.57
N PRO A 610 -25.55 -8.75 -13.77
CA PRO A 610 -24.69 -9.38 -12.77
C PRO A 610 -24.17 -8.40 -11.70
N LEU A 611 -24.91 -7.33 -11.38
CA LEU A 611 -24.50 -6.32 -10.40
C LEU A 611 -24.32 -6.98 -9.03
N GLU A 612 -23.08 -7.00 -8.54
CA GLU A 612 -22.66 -7.69 -7.31
C GLU A 612 -22.09 -6.75 -6.24
N TRP A 613 -21.64 -5.55 -6.64
CA TRP A 613 -21.00 -4.57 -5.76
C TRP A 613 -21.33 -3.13 -6.14
N MET A 614 -21.59 -2.31 -5.12
CA MET A 614 -21.91 -0.88 -5.27
C MET A 614 -21.18 -0.04 -4.22
N TYR A 615 -20.89 1.21 -4.56
CA TYR A 615 -20.37 2.21 -3.62
C TYR A 615 -21.05 3.55 -3.84
N PHE A 616 -21.90 3.92 -2.88
CA PHE A 616 -22.64 5.19 -2.84
C PHE A 616 -22.52 5.76 -1.43
N GLY A 617 -22.45 7.07 -1.30
CA GLY A 617 -22.48 7.78 -0.04
C GLY A 617 -21.35 7.39 0.93
N GLN A 618 -20.18 7.05 0.41
CA GLN A 618 -19.07 6.49 1.20
C GLN A 618 -19.38 5.14 1.87
N LEU A 619 -20.28 4.34 1.30
CA LEU A 619 -20.63 3.02 1.81
C LEU A 619 -20.40 1.94 0.75
N PRO A 620 -19.47 0.99 0.99
CA PRO A 620 -19.33 -0.17 0.14
C PRO A 620 -20.44 -1.20 0.47
N MET A 621 -21.09 -1.68 -0.58
CA MET A 621 -22.25 -2.53 -0.50
C MET A 621 -22.05 -3.79 -1.35
N GLY A 622 -22.41 -4.94 -0.77
CA GLY A 622 -22.50 -6.21 -1.50
C GLY A 622 -23.95 -6.49 -1.89
N VAL A 623 -24.13 -7.43 -2.82
CA VAL A 623 -25.45 -7.93 -3.23
C VAL A 623 -25.61 -9.37 -2.78
N ARG A 624 -26.79 -9.72 -2.28
CA ARG A 624 -27.17 -11.09 -1.93
C ARG A 624 -28.59 -11.39 -2.38
N LEU A 625 -28.90 -12.66 -2.56
CA LEU A 625 -30.27 -13.11 -2.82
C LEU A 625 -31.02 -13.28 -1.50
N VAL A 626 -32.17 -12.62 -1.36
CA VAL A 626 -33.12 -12.75 -0.26
C VAL A 626 -34.48 -13.01 -0.88
N ASP A 627 -35.07 -14.17 -0.56
CA ASP A 627 -36.37 -14.60 -1.12
C ASP A 627 -36.40 -14.56 -2.66
N GLY A 628 -35.29 -14.97 -3.30
CA GLY A 628 -35.14 -14.96 -4.76
C GLY A 628 -34.95 -13.58 -5.40
N LYS A 629 -34.97 -12.49 -4.61
CA LYS A 629 -34.71 -11.12 -5.08
C LYS A 629 -33.31 -10.66 -4.66
N LYS A 630 -32.64 -9.90 -5.51
CA LYS A 630 -31.37 -9.25 -5.16
C LYS A 630 -31.64 -8.13 -4.17
N LYS A 631 -30.88 -8.09 -3.08
CA LYS A 631 -30.88 -7.00 -2.09
C LYS A 631 -29.47 -6.56 -1.77
N ALA A 632 -29.30 -5.26 -1.56
CA ALA A 632 -28.07 -4.66 -1.10
C ALA A 632 -27.86 -4.90 0.41
N TYR A 633 -26.61 -5.00 0.84
CA TYR A 633 -26.23 -4.97 2.25
C TYR A 633 -24.91 -4.23 2.41
N ALA A 634 -24.77 -3.49 3.51
CA ALA A 634 -23.54 -2.77 3.80
C ALA A 634 -22.44 -3.76 4.21
N LEU A 635 -21.24 -3.59 3.66
CA LEU A 635 -20.07 -4.41 4.04
C LEU A 635 -19.48 -3.97 5.40
N PHE A 636 -19.71 -2.71 5.77
CA PHE A 636 -19.28 -2.14 7.03
C PHE A 636 -20.42 -1.38 7.71
N HIS A 637 -20.32 -1.24 9.02
CA HIS A 637 -21.29 -0.52 9.85
C HIS A 637 -21.05 0.99 9.89
N LYS A 638 -19.97 1.48 9.26
CA LYS A 638 -19.59 2.89 9.15
C LYS A 638 -19.19 3.19 7.72
N ARG A 639 -19.26 4.47 7.35
CA ARG A 639 -18.67 4.99 6.12
C ARG A 639 -17.17 4.70 6.07
N ASP A 640 -16.70 4.44 4.86
CA ASP A 640 -15.31 4.19 4.51
C ASP A 640 -15.09 4.86 3.15
N ASP A 641 -14.05 5.69 3.02
CA ASP A 641 -13.68 6.28 1.73
C ASP A 641 -13.35 5.21 0.69
N CYS A 642 -13.16 3.95 1.13
CA CYS A 642 -12.83 2.79 0.34
C CYS A 642 -11.67 3.05 -0.59
N PHE A 643 -10.80 3.98 -0.23
CA PHE A 643 -9.76 4.51 -1.09
C PHE A 643 -8.95 3.37 -1.69
N THR A 644 -8.50 2.47 -0.82
CA THR A 644 -7.77 1.25 -1.14
C THR A 644 -8.55 0.26 -2.02
N VAL A 645 -9.83 0.05 -1.72
CA VAL A 645 -10.66 -0.92 -2.45
C VAL A 645 -10.94 -0.43 -3.86
N LEU A 646 -11.34 0.83 -3.97
CA LEU A 646 -11.55 1.53 -5.23
C LEU A 646 -10.24 1.59 -6.04
N LYS A 647 -9.10 1.84 -5.37
CA LYS A 647 -7.74 1.74 -5.94
C LYS A 647 -7.47 0.42 -6.62
N LYS A 648 -7.72 -0.70 -5.95
CA LYS A 648 -7.51 -2.02 -6.53
C LYS A 648 -8.53 -2.38 -7.60
N MET A 649 -9.79 -1.99 -7.37
CA MET A 649 -10.91 -2.36 -8.23
C MET A 649 -10.86 -1.64 -9.57
N PHE A 650 -10.52 -0.35 -9.56
CA PHE A 650 -10.57 0.53 -10.74
C PHE A 650 -9.19 1.00 -11.19
N THR A 651 -8.11 0.36 -10.72
CA THR A 651 -6.72 0.80 -10.98
C THR A 651 -6.55 2.29 -10.72
N TRP A 652 -6.81 2.69 -9.48
CA TRP A 652 -6.75 4.07 -9.00
C TRP A 652 -5.55 4.25 -8.07
N ASP A 653 -4.39 4.61 -8.61
CA ASP A 653 -3.26 5.16 -7.85
C ASP A 653 -3.38 6.69 -7.79
N SER A 654 -4.25 7.23 -6.92
CA SER A 654 -4.01 8.61 -6.52
C SER A 654 -2.89 8.62 -5.49
N TYR A 655 -1.88 9.44 -5.76
CA TYR A 655 -1.10 10.00 -4.68
C TYR A 655 -2.03 10.93 -3.94
N VAL A 656 -2.58 10.46 -2.83
CA VAL A 656 -3.04 11.40 -1.81
C VAL A 656 -1.78 12.11 -1.34
N VAL A 657 -1.67 13.37 -1.73
CA VAL A 657 -0.84 14.35 -1.04
C VAL A 657 -1.39 14.39 0.38
N ALA A 658 -0.75 13.64 1.28
CA ALA A 658 -0.87 13.81 2.71
C ALA A 658 0.12 14.88 3.16
#